data_AF-A0A2E8M8J4-F1
#
_entry.id   AF-A0A2E8M8J4-F1
#
_cell.length_a   1.000
_cell.length_b   1.000
_cell.length_c   1.000
_cell.angle_alpha   90.00
_cell.angle_beta   90.00
_cell.angle_gamma   90.00
#
_symmetry.space_group_name_H-M   'P 1'
#
loop_
_entity.id
_entity.type
_entity.pdbx_description
1 polymer ?
#
loop_
_entity_poly.entity_id
_entity_poly.type
_entity_poly.pdbx_seq_one_letter_code
_entity_poly.pdbx_strand_id
1 'polypeptide(L)'
;MSNPATPVKRVLLVGWDSADWKIINALLEEGGMDGIRSLMNGGNHGNLATLEPQLSPMLWTSIATGKMAYHHGVEGFTEVDPVSGQIVPVSAASRKCKTLWEMLGEHDKRSHVVSWFATQGEQDLDGKMVSNMFGHLKDTTKDMDPADFPPPSPGTYWPEDLAETMNEMRVSPHEIDEDILHPFLPKGHKIDQSRDRRLNNLREHLAEAYSVHSAATHLMDSDPEWDFMAVYYRAIDEISHHFMHYHPPQMAGIPDGDFEIYQHVINATYRAHDMMLQVLLQKAGPDTTVILVSDHGFHSDHLRPKFTPRVPAGITVWHRNQGVLLAKGPGIKPDSQVYGSRLLDIAPTILHAFGLPVGNDMEGRVLTELFQESLPIQTIPTWENPDGSSRNRGSLTGEESQALLEQFVALGYINEISDDPTRAANETNRENKWNLARAYLYTGKNDRALPLLEDCYNANPERTDYAQALAKTQFALGLTYEAEETLEICLETFGESISAHVLKAQIHIEKGNNAKALEHLDTIREQAGEEVPVLELSCRAYTTLGMWDEARATAEKLIIIDPTSIQAHNTRTQCHLNDKDPQAAVDTALAAISFQFASPRAHHLLGSALIQLEQFEEAEHALKNCLQLDRENASVLTTLKKVYQITEQTEKAAALENDLVRQKVIHTSQREKHLTSLRHGITARAKARHSKRMAKREAAAKEAAIKPCSFTIVSGLPRSGTSLMMQMLRAAGMDLMHDGKRKADEDNLEGYWEWEEIKSLKKTPRLIEQADGKVIKVISALLPLLPPRHHYHVIFMKRPVEEVVDSQWKMIERRGQNPVSEKQHLIQTQQTHAKQTLAQLRQCKNVDLIEIDYPEMVANPGSQLDALKTFLGETAPEPEKLTQAIRPDLHRNKAS
;
A
#
# COMPACT_ATOMS: atom_id res chain seq x y z
N MET A 1 -31.74 37.58 -23.59
CA MET A 1 -30.36 37.31 -24.04
C MET A 1 -29.56 37.10 -22.77
N SER A 2 -29.20 35.85 -22.46
CA SER A 2 -28.33 35.52 -21.33
C SER A 2 -26.95 36.14 -21.58
N ASN A 3 -26.35 36.72 -20.54
CA ASN A 3 -24.95 37.17 -20.60
C ASN A 3 -24.09 35.92 -20.88
N PRO A 4 -23.14 35.96 -21.83
CA PRO A 4 -22.28 34.81 -22.08
C PRO A 4 -21.50 34.44 -20.81
N ALA A 5 -21.29 33.13 -20.58
CA ALA A 5 -20.39 32.64 -19.55
C ALA A 5 -19.05 33.37 -19.61
N THR A 6 -18.66 34.01 -18.51
CA THR A 6 -17.36 34.70 -18.39
C THR A 6 -16.35 33.80 -17.69
N PRO A 7 -15.09 33.75 -18.17
CA PRO A 7 -14.01 33.06 -17.46
C PRO A 7 -13.90 33.50 -15.99
N VAL A 8 -13.53 32.56 -15.12
CA VAL A 8 -13.30 32.85 -13.71
C VAL A 8 -12.07 33.74 -13.56
N LYS A 9 -12.09 34.61 -12.54
CA LYS A 9 -10.96 35.49 -12.23
C LYS A 9 -9.98 34.85 -11.26
N ARG A 10 -10.49 34.18 -10.23
CA ARG A 10 -9.67 33.56 -9.19
C ARG A 10 -10.14 32.15 -8.86
N VAL A 11 -9.18 31.24 -8.65
CA VAL A 11 -9.44 29.87 -8.21
C VAL A 11 -8.60 29.53 -6.98
N LEU A 12 -9.26 29.05 -5.93
CA LEU A 12 -8.61 28.41 -4.77
C LEU A 12 -8.82 26.90 -4.86
N LEU A 13 -7.74 26.14 -5.03
CA LEU A 13 -7.72 24.68 -4.99
C LEU A 13 -7.22 24.21 -3.62
N VAL A 14 -8.06 23.51 -2.86
CA VAL A 14 -7.72 22.94 -1.56
C VAL A 14 -7.65 21.42 -1.69
N GLY A 15 -6.49 20.84 -1.42
CA GLY A 15 -6.28 19.41 -1.36
C GLY A 15 -6.28 18.90 0.08
N TRP A 16 -7.15 17.95 0.40
CA TRP A 16 -7.09 17.15 1.63
C TRP A 16 -6.69 15.73 1.25
N ASP A 17 -5.53 15.26 1.68
CA ASP A 17 -5.10 13.88 1.41
C ASP A 17 -5.95 12.88 2.21
N SER A 18 -6.57 11.92 1.51
CA SER A 18 -7.40 10.83 2.06
C SER A 18 -8.72 11.20 2.76
N ALA A 19 -9.26 12.42 2.61
CA ALA A 19 -10.56 12.77 3.19
C ALA A 19 -11.72 11.95 2.59
N ASP A 20 -12.62 11.47 3.46
CA ASP A 20 -13.69 10.54 3.09
C ASP A 20 -15.09 11.05 3.48
N TRP A 21 -16.05 10.90 2.56
CA TRP A 21 -17.45 11.28 2.76
C TRP A 21 -18.13 10.57 3.94
N LYS A 22 -17.74 9.35 4.32
CA LYS A 22 -18.33 8.65 5.47
C LYS A 22 -18.08 9.39 6.78
N ILE A 23 -16.87 9.91 6.97
CA ILE A 23 -16.53 10.70 8.16
C ILE A 23 -17.14 12.09 8.06
N ILE A 24 -17.02 12.75 6.91
CA ILE A 24 -17.58 14.10 6.69
C ILE A 24 -19.09 14.11 6.94
N ASN A 25 -19.84 13.16 6.38
CA ASN A 25 -21.28 13.09 6.53
C ASN A 25 -21.69 12.81 7.98
N ALA A 26 -21.01 11.88 8.66
CA ALA A 26 -21.26 11.62 10.08
C ALA A 26 -21.05 12.88 10.94
N LEU A 27 -19.98 13.64 10.68
CA LEU A 27 -19.69 14.89 11.41
C LEU A 27 -20.66 16.03 11.06
N LEU A 28 -21.16 16.10 9.82
CA LEU A 28 -22.20 17.03 9.41
C LEU A 28 -23.53 16.74 10.15
N GLU A 29 -23.89 15.46 10.29
CA GLU A 29 -25.09 14.98 10.99
C GLU A 29 -25.02 15.25 12.50
N GLU A 30 -23.85 15.08 13.12
CA GLU A 30 -23.61 15.42 14.55
C GLU A 30 -23.65 16.92 14.84
N GLY A 31 -23.54 17.76 13.80
CA GLY A 31 -23.35 19.19 13.93
C GLY A 31 -21.86 19.58 13.97
N GLY A 32 -21.50 20.50 13.09
CA GLY A 32 -20.13 20.97 12.86
C GLY A 32 -19.85 21.05 11.36
N MET A 33 -18.56 21.02 11.00
CA MET A 33 -18.08 21.07 9.61
C MET A 33 -18.65 22.27 8.82
N ASP A 34 -18.64 23.47 9.44
CA ASP A 34 -19.28 24.66 8.88
C ASP A 34 -18.61 25.15 7.59
N GLY A 35 -17.31 24.90 7.41
CA GLY A 35 -16.60 25.17 6.15
C GLY A 35 -17.12 24.32 5.01
N ILE A 36 -17.16 23.00 5.21
CA ILE A 36 -17.73 22.03 4.25
C ILE A 36 -19.20 22.33 3.99
N ARG A 37 -19.99 22.57 5.04
CA ARG A 37 -21.41 22.93 4.92
C ARG A 37 -21.60 24.20 4.09
N SER A 38 -20.75 25.20 4.29
CA SER A 38 -20.77 26.44 3.50
C SER A 38 -20.45 26.19 2.02
N LEU A 39 -19.54 25.27 1.70
CA LEU A 39 -19.26 24.87 0.32
C LEU A 39 -20.41 24.06 -0.30
N MET A 40 -21.01 23.13 0.44
CA MET A 40 -22.15 22.35 -0.03
C MET A 40 -23.36 23.23 -0.33
N ASN A 41 -23.67 24.17 0.57
CA ASN A 41 -24.80 25.08 0.41
C ASN A 41 -24.56 26.06 -0.75
N GLY A 42 -25.30 25.94 -1.85
CA GLY A 42 -25.12 26.76 -3.03
C GLY A 42 -23.87 26.41 -3.84
N GLY A 43 -23.25 25.24 -3.59
CA GLY A 43 -22.16 24.69 -4.38
C GLY A 43 -22.52 23.33 -4.97
N ASN A 44 -21.51 22.67 -5.53
CA ASN A 44 -21.60 21.36 -6.15
C ASN A 44 -20.69 20.38 -5.40
N HIS A 45 -21.10 19.12 -5.29
CA HIS A 45 -20.30 18.11 -4.59
C HIS A 45 -20.44 16.71 -5.21
N GLY A 46 -19.46 15.84 -4.98
CA GLY A 46 -19.47 14.50 -5.53
C GLY A 46 -18.31 13.64 -5.03
N ASN A 47 -18.28 12.40 -5.49
CA ASN A 47 -17.11 11.53 -5.29
C ASN A 47 -16.05 11.85 -6.34
N LEU A 48 -14.78 11.82 -5.93
CA LEU A 48 -13.65 11.89 -6.85
C LEU A 48 -12.98 10.51 -6.93
N ALA A 49 -13.10 9.84 -8.08
CA ALA A 49 -12.53 8.52 -8.25
C ALA A 49 -11.00 8.60 -8.31
N THR A 50 -10.32 7.77 -7.51
CA THR A 50 -8.86 7.71 -7.45
C THR A 50 -8.23 7.00 -8.65
N LEU A 51 -6.90 7.05 -8.74
CA LEU A 51 -6.09 6.33 -9.72
C LEU A 51 -5.33 5.18 -9.04
N GLU A 52 -4.83 4.23 -9.83
CA GLU A 52 -3.94 3.17 -9.36
C GLU A 52 -2.55 3.33 -9.95
N PRO A 53 -1.48 3.17 -9.16
CA PRO A 53 -1.47 2.90 -7.71
C PRO A 53 -1.83 4.14 -6.87
N GLN A 54 -2.40 3.92 -5.68
CA GLN A 54 -2.79 4.98 -4.74
C GLN A 54 -1.59 5.52 -3.96
N LEU A 55 -0.68 6.19 -4.65
CA LEU A 55 0.52 6.80 -4.07
C LEU A 55 0.44 8.32 -4.24
N SER A 56 0.41 9.08 -3.14
CA SER A 56 0.25 10.54 -3.14
C SER A 56 1.13 11.28 -4.16
N PRO A 57 2.45 10.99 -4.32
CA PRO A 57 3.24 11.64 -5.36
C PRO A 57 2.70 11.48 -6.78
N MET A 58 2.16 10.30 -7.09
CA MET A 58 1.58 10.00 -8.40
C MET A 58 0.20 10.66 -8.56
N LEU A 59 -0.64 10.58 -7.52
CA LEU A 59 -2.01 11.11 -7.52
C LEU A 59 -2.02 12.64 -7.62
N TRP A 60 -1.28 13.34 -6.75
CA TRP A 60 -1.24 14.80 -6.70
C TRP A 60 -0.50 15.42 -7.89
N THR A 61 0.45 14.72 -8.51
CA THR A 61 1.03 15.12 -9.80
C THR A 61 0.02 14.92 -10.94
N SER A 62 -0.79 13.86 -10.89
CA SER A 62 -1.86 13.63 -11.87
C SER A 62 -2.94 14.71 -11.81
N ILE A 63 -3.33 15.16 -10.61
CA ILE A 63 -4.23 16.31 -10.42
C ILE A 63 -3.62 17.57 -11.02
N ALA A 64 -2.33 17.84 -10.76
CA ALA A 64 -1.66 19.05 -11.22
C ALA A 64 -1.44 19.08 -12.74
N THR A 65 -1.35 17.93 -13.41
CA THR A 65 -1.00 17.85 -14.85
C THR A 65 -2.16 17.42 -15.74
N GLY A 66 -3.21 16.81 -15.19
CA GLY A 66 -4.29 16.19 -15.96
C GLY A 66 -3.87 14.91 -16.70
N LYS A 67 -2.71 14.34 -16.33
CA LYS A 67 -2.06 13.22 -17.03
C LYS A 67 -1.74 12.07 -16.08
N MET A 68 -1.60 10.87 -16.62
CA MET A 68 -1.18 9.69 -15.85
C MET A 68 0.33 9.63 -15.61
N ALA A 69 0.77 8.80 -14.66
CA ALA A 69 2.19 8.64 -14.29
C ALA A 69 3.13 8.28 -15.43
N TYR A 70 2.68 7.46 -16.38
CA TYR A 70 3.49 7.13 -17.56
C TYR A 70 3.67 8.31 -18.55
N HIS A 71 3.00 9.44 -18.33
CA HIS A 71 3.24 10.70 -19.03
C HIS A 71 4.04 11.68 -18.17
N HIS A 72 3.58 11.97 -16.94
CA HIS A 72 4.23 12.98 -16.09
C HIS A 72 5.53 12.49 -15.42
N GLY A 73 5.84 11.19 -15.47
CA GLY A 73 7.15 10.64 -15.09
C GLY A 73 7.40 10.46 -13.59
N VAL A 74 6.42 10.76 -12.73
CA VAL A 74 6.52 10.51 -11.28
C VAL A 74 5.93 9.12 -11.02
N GLU A 75 6.79 8.17 -10.69
CA GLU A 75 6.48 6.72 -10.66
C GLU A 75 6.42 6.14 -9.23
N GLY A 76 6.55 6.99 -8.20
CA GLY A 76 6.57 6.58 -6.80
C GLY A 76 7.07 7.69 -5.89
N PHE A 77 7.52 7.32 -4.69
CA PHE A 77 8.10 8.25 -3.71
C PHE A 77 9.59 8.56 -3.97
N THR A 78 10.29 7.69 -4.70
CA THR A 78 11.74 7.76 -4.90
C THR A 78 12.12 7.44 -6.33
N GLU A 79 13.26 7.94 -6.78
CA GLU A 79 13.87 7.60 -8.07
C GLU A 79 15.38 7.41 -7.94
N VAL A 80 15.99 6.88 -9.00
CA VAL A 80 17.45 6.82 -9.13
C VAL A 80 17.87 8.03 -9.94
N ASP A 81 18.66 8.93 -9.34
CA ASP A 81 19.20 10.08 -10.05
C ASP A 81 20.06 9.58 -11.23
N PRO A 82 19.72 9.94 -12.49
CA PRO A 82 20.45 9.46 -13.66
C PRO A 82 21.90 9.95 -13.72
N VAL A 83 22.25 11.01 -12.98
CA VAL A 83 23.61 11.58 -12.96
C VAL A 83 24.45 10.93 -11.88
N SER A 84 24.00 10.96 -10.61
CA SER A 84 24.78 10.43 -9.49
C SER A 84 24.60 8.92 -9.25
N GLY A 85 23.51 8.33 -9.76
CA GLY A 85 23.10 6.95 -9.47
C GLY A 85 22.60 6.73 -8.04
N GLN A 86 22.47 7.79 -7.24
CA GLN A 86 21.95 7.73 -5.87
C GLN A 86 20.42 7.63 -5.86
N ILE A 87 19.89 7.12 -4.75
CA ILE A 87 18.44 7.18 -4.50
C ILE A 87 18.11 8.58 -4.03
N VAL A 88 17.15 9.20 -4.70
CA VAL A 88 16.64 10.52 -4.35
C VAL A 88 15.11 10.44 -4.26
N PRO A 89 14.48 11.23 -3.38
CA PRO A 89 13.03 11.33 -3.35
C PRO A 89 12.54 12.12 -4.57
N VAL A 90 11.28 11.93 -4.96
CA VAL A 90 10.71 12.67 -6.09
C VAL A 90 10.55 14.16 -5.77
N SER A 91 10.86 14.99 -6.76
CA SER A 91 10.91 16.45 -6.66
C SER A 91 10.40 17.12 -7.94
N ALA A 92 10.56 18.44 -8.04
CA ALA A 92 10.16 19.18 -9.24
C ALA A 92 10.87 18.64 -10.49
N ALA A 93 12.15 18.28 -10.34
CA ALA A 93 12.98 17.73 -11.41
C ALA A 93 12.48 16.38 -11.96
N SER A 94 11.73 15.60 -11.16
CA SER A 94 11.19 14.30 -11.58
C SER A 94 10.06 14.42 -12.61
N ARG A 95 9.38 15.57 -12.67
CA ARG A 95 8.22 15.76 -13.56
C ARG A 95 8.64 15.93 -15.03
N LYS A 96 7.92 15.28 -15.94
CA LYS A 96 8.11 15.39 -17.40
C LYS A 96 7.03 16.20 -18.12
N CYS A 97 6.01 16.66 -17.38
CA CYS A 97 4.92 17.45 -17.92
C CYS A 97 4.79 18.79 -17.20
N LYS A 98 4.19 19.76 -17.89
CA LYS A 98 3.76 21.03 -17.27
C LYS A 98 2.59 20.79 -16.32
N THR A 99 2.65 21.46 -15.17
CA THR A 99 1.61 21.55 -14.15
C THR A 99 0.65 22.69 -14.45
N LEU A 100 -0.48 22.71 -13.75
CA LEU A 100 -1.52 23.72 -13.89
C LEU A 100 -0.98 25.14 -13.68
N TRP A 101 -0.21 25.36 -12.63
CA TRP A 101 0.38 26.66 -12.33
C TRP A 101 1.46 27.09 -13.34
N GLU A 102 2.16 26.15 -13.97
CA GLU A 102 3.06 26.45 -15.10
C GLU A 102 2.27 26.89 -16.34
N MET A 103 1.21 26.15 -16.70
CA MET A 103 0.35 26.47 -17.85
C MET A 103 -0.40 27.81 -17.68
N LEU A 104 -0.81 28.11 -16.44
CA LEU A 104 -1.42 29.37 -16.04
C LEU A 104 -0.42 30.53 -16.16
N GLY A 105 0.82 30.36 -15.65
CA GLY A 105 1.87 31.37 -15.74
C GLY A 105 2.23 31.75 -17.18
N GLU A 106 2.16 30.81 -18.13
CA GLU A 106 2.34 31.10 -19.57
C GLU A 106 1.27 32.03 -20.16
N HIS A 107 0.19 32.30 -19.42
CA HIS A 107 -0.91 33.19 -19.78
C HIS A 107 -1.12 34.31 -18.76
N ASP A 108 -0.03 34.78 -18.14
CA ASP A 108 0.02 35.90 -17.21
C ASP A 108 -0.95 35.71 -16.01
N LYS A 109 -1.05 34.48 -15.50
CA LYS A 109 -1.82 34.14 -14.30
C LYS A 109 -0.91 33.86 -13.12
N ARG A 110 -0.99 34.74 -12.12
CA ARG A 110 -0.18 34.65 -10.90
C ARG A 110 -0.66 33.48 -10.04
N SER A 111 0.25 32.55 -9.76
CA SER A 111 -0.03 31.32 -9.02
C SER A 111 0.73 31.25 -7.70
N HIS A 112 0.02 30.97 -6.62
CA HIS A 112 0.59 30.63 -5.33
C HIS A 112 0.33 29.15 -5.03
N VAL A 113 1.35 28.40 -4.64
CA VAL A 113 1.26 26.96 -4.40
C VAL A 113 1.94 26.62 -3.08
N VAL A 114 1.21 25.96 -2.19
CA VAL A 114 1.65 25.65 -0.83
C VAL A 114 1.50 24.16 -0.55
N SER A 115 2.62 23.56 -0.14
CA SER A 115 2.79 22.18 0.27
C SER A 115 2.50 21.10 -0.78
N TRP A 116 2.26 21.45 -2.05
CA TRP A 116 1.86 20.48 -3.07
C TRP A 116 2.95 19.43 -3.34
N PHE A 117 2.57 18.16 -3.57
CA PHE A 117 3.54 17.08 -3.69
C PHE A 117 4.49 17.26 -4.89
N ALA A 118 5.73 16.79 -4.72
CA ALA A 118 6.81 16.83 -5.70
C ALA A 118 7.23 18.25 -6.13
N THR A 119 6.94 19.31 -5.36
CA THR A 119 7.26 20.69 -5.76
C THR A 119 8.59 21.23 -5.24
N GLN A 120 9.32 20.44 -4.46
CA GLN A 120 10.66 20.84 -4.02
C GLN A 120 11.58 21.14 -5.21
N GLY A 121 12.22 22.30 -5.19
CA GLY A 121 13.08 22.77 -6.28
C GLY A 121 12.33 23.45 -7.44
N GLU A 122 11.04 23.80 -7.28
CA GLU A 122 10.33 24.61 -8.28
C GLU A 122 11.03 25.97 -8.49
N GLN A 123 11.13 26.40 -9.74
CA GLN A 123 11.73 27.68 -10.12
C GLN A 123 10.93 28.38 -11.21
N ASP A 124 11.17 29.67 -11.38
CA ASP A 124 10.60 30.55 -12.40
C ASP A 124 9.06 30.67 -12.37
N LEU A 125 8.38 30.23 -11.31
CA LEU A 125 6.93 30.39 -11.18
C LEU A 125 6.53 31.87 -11.16
N ASP A 126 5.52 32.24 -11.97
CA ASP A 126 4.85 33.55 -11.83
C ASP A 126 3.96 33.51 -10.58
N GLY A 127 4.51 34.00 -9.46
CA GLY A 127 3.91 33.95 -8.14
C GLY A 127 4.85 33.34 -7.11
N LYS A 128 4.36 32.45 -6.25
CA LYS A 128 5.10 31.98 -5.06
C LYS A 128 4.90 30.48 -4.83
N MET A 129 5.97 29.76 -4.52
CA MET A 129 5.97 28.36 -4.14
C MET A 129 6.46 28.22 -2.70
N VAL A 130 5.73 27.43 -1.92
CA VAL A 130 6.16 26.87 -0.64
C VAL A 130 5.98 25.37 -0.78
N SER A 131 7.06 24.60 -0.87
CA SER A 131 6.99 23.19 -1.28
C SER A 131 6.38 22.28 -0.19
N ASN A 132 6.17 21.01 -0.54
CA ASN A 132 5.80 19.97 0.42
C ASN A 132 6.85 19.74 1.53
N MET A 133 8.08 20.26 1.43
CA MET A 133 9.07 20.12 2.50
C MET A 133 8.96 21.18 3.60
N PHE A 134 8.16 22.21 3.37
CA PHE A 134 8.05 23.34 4.28
C PHE A 134 7.62 22.96 5.70
N GLY A 135 6.60 22.11 5.81
CA GLY A 135 6.07 21.66 7.09
C GLY A 135 6.98 20.65 7.80
N HIS A 136 8.05 20.17 7.17
CA HIS A 136 8.89 19.13 7.77
C HIS A 136 9.82 19.72 8.85
N LEU A 137 9.72 19.19 10.08
CA LEU A 137 10.42 19.71 11.26
C LEU A 137 11.51 18.72 11.69
N LYS A 138 12.75 18.94 11.23
CA LYS A 138 13.93 18.11 11.59
C LYS A 138 14.76 18.71 12.72
N ASP A 139 15.48 17.83 13.41
CA ASP A 139 16.48 18.15 14.46
C ASP A 139 15.94 19.03 15.59
N THR A 140 14.63 18.97 15.82
CA THR A 140 14.00 19.66 16.94
C THR A 140 14.27 18.89 18.24
N THR A 141 14.74 19.60 19.25
CA THR A 141 14.88 19.04 20.61
C THR A 141 13.80 19.59 21.52
N LYS A 142 13.54 18.87 22.62
CA LYS A 142 12.43 19.18 23.54
C LYS A 142 12.42 20.62 24.07
N ASP A 143 13.59 21.25 24.16
CA ASP A 143 13.79 22.57 24.76
C ASP A 143 14.25 23.62 23.72
N MET A 144 14.14 23.33 22.42
CA MET A 144 14.54 24.24 21.34
C MET A 144 13.51 25.36 21.16
N ASP A 145 13.96 26.61 21.10
CA ASP A 145 13.13 27.76 20.76
C ASP A 145 12.65 27.64 19.29
N PRO A 146 11.36 27.83 18.98
CA PRO A 146 10.89 27.88 17.59
C PRO A 146 11.66 28.86 16.69
N ALA A 147 12.18 29.97 17.25
CA ALA A 147 13.01 30.92 16.50
C ALA A 147 14.40 30.38 16.13
N ASP A 148 14.88 29.36 16.86
CA ASP A 148 16.16 28.68 16.61
C ASP A 148 15.98 27.46 15.68
N PHE A 149 14.79 27.25 15.13
CA PHE A 149 14.53 26.16 14.19
C PHE A 149 15.44 26.28 12.96
N PRO A 150 16.09 25.17 12.54
CA PRO A 150 16.84 25.20 11.30
C PRO A 150 15.86 25.56 10.15
N PRO A 151 16.25 26.47 9.24
CA PRO A 151 15.43 26.79 8.08
C PRO A 151 15.21 25.52 7.26
N PRO A 152 14.07 25.39 6.56
CA PRO A 152 13.86 24.29 5.63
C PRO A 152 14.95 24.26 4.56
N SER A 153 15.13 23.05 4.02
CA SER A 153 16.06 22.76 2.95
C SER A 153 15.94 23.72 1.75
N PRO A 154 17.06 24.14 1.13
CA PRO A 154 17.06 24.84 -0.16
C PRO A 154 16.08 24.25 -1.19
N GLY A 155 15.45 25.13 -2.00
CA GLY A 155 14.40 24.74 -2.95
C GLY A 155 13.02 24.50 -2.32
N THR A 156 12.87 24.76 -1.01
CA THR A 156 11.54 24.80 -0.36
C THR A 156 10.72 26.01 -0.80
N TYR A 157 11.40 27.07 -1.24
CA TYR A 157 10.79 28.35 -1.54
C TYR A 157 11.06 28.78 -2.97
N TRP A 158 10.07 29.43 -3.57
CA TRP A 158 10.29 30.28 -4.72
C TRP A 158 9.41 31.53 -4.60
N PRO A 159 9.95 32.74 -4.82
CA PRO A 159 11.38 33.07 -4.90
C PRO A 159 12.15 32.77 -3.59
N GLU A 160 13.48 32.69 -3.66
CA GLU A 160 14.34 32.32 -2.51
C GLU A 160 14.28 33.33 -1.34
N ASP A 161 13.94 34.59 -1.61
CA ASP A 161 13.78 35.63 -0.59
C ASP A 161 12.52 35.45 0.28
N LEU A 162 11.63 34.53 -0.09
CA LEU A 162 10.48 34.14 0.70
C LEU A 162 10.87 33.38 1.99
N ALA A 163 12.09 32.83 2.05
CA ALA A 163 12.56 31.97 3.14
C ALA A 163 12.44 32.62 4.53
N GLU A 164 12.90 33.85 4.70
CA GLU A 164 12.90 34.55 6.00
C GLU A 164 11.47 34.68 6.54
N THR A 165 10.55 35.16 5.71
CA THR A 165 9.15 35.36 6.12
C THR A 165 8.42 34.04 6.36
N MET A 166 8.67 33.01 5.53
CA MET A 166 8.00 31.72 5.71
C MET A 166 8.54 30.93 6.89
N ASN A 167 9.80 31.12 7.29
CA ASN A 167 10.33 30.49 8.50
C ASN A 167 9.55 30.92 9.75
N GLU A 168 9.14 32.19 9.83
CA GLU A 168 8.30 32.69 10.92
C GLU A 168 6.89 32.07 10.93
N MET A 169 6.43 31.52 9.81
CA MET A 169 5.11 30.88 9.69
C MET A 169 5.12 29.41 10.13
N ARG A 170 6.28 28.83 10.45
CA ARG A 170 6.37 27.45 10.91
C ARG A 170 5.95 27.35 12.37
N VAL A 171 5.15 26.33 12.66
CA VAL A 171 4.68 25.99 13.99
C VAL A 171 5.52 24.83 14.53
N SER A 172 6.03 24.98 15.75
CA SER A 172 6.75 23.94 16.48
C SER A 172 5.81 22.90 17.07
N PRO A 173 6.20 21.61 17.15
CA PRO A 173 5.39 20.60 17.86
C PRO A 173 5.21 20.94 19.35
N HIS A 174 6.08 21.80 19.90
CA HIS A 174 6.02 22.29 21.28
C HIS A 174 4.97 23.37 21.50
N GLU A 175 4.59 24.09 20.44
CA GLU A 175 3.47 25.04 20.46
C GLU A 175 2.11 24.33 20.43
N ILE A 176 2.09 23.03 20.12
CA ILE A 176 0.90 22.17 20.22
C ILE A 176 0.70 21.72 21.67
N ASP A 177 0.18 22.64 22.47
CA ASP A 177 -0.04 22.47 23.90
C ASP A 177 -1.23 21.54 24.24
N GLU A 178 -1.51 21.40 25.54
CA GLU A 178 -2.60 20.55 26.02
C GLU A 178 -3.98 21.07 25.61
N ASP A 179 -4.16 22.38 25.47
CA ASP A 179 -5.44 22.98 25.09
C ASP A 179 -5.76 22.68 23.62
N ILE A 180 -4.75 22.75 22.74
CA ILE A 180 -4.87 22.35 21.33
C ILE A 180 -5.10 20.85 21.19
N LEU A 181 -4.46 20.03 22.03
CA LEU A 181 -4.59 18.57 21.96
C LEU A 181 -5.86 18.03 22.60
N HIS A 182 -6.44 18.73 23.57
CA HIS A 182 -7.58 18.25 24.35
C HIS A 182 -8.77 17.77 23.49
N PRO A 183 -9.17 18.44 22.39
CA PRO A 183 -10.20 17.94 21.48
C PRO A 183 -9.87 16.60 20.81
N PHE A 184 -8.59 16.32 20.56
CA PHE A 184 -8.11 15.07 19.94
C PHE A 184 -7.95 13.96 20.97
N LEU A 185 -7.49 14.32 22.18
CA LEU A 185 -7.12 13.39 23.24
C LEU A 185 -7.63 13.89 24.62
N PRO A 186 -8.94 13.80 24.91
CA PRO A 186 -9.49 14.24 26.20
C PRO A 186 -8.87 13.53 27.41
N LYS A 187 -8.37 12.30 27.20
CA LYS A 187 -7.66 11.49 28.19
C LYS A 187 -6.13 11.47 27.98
N GLY A 188 -5.58 12.42 27.22
CA GLY A 188 -4.16 12.48 26.86
C GLY A 188 -3.20 12.53 28.04
N HIS A 189 -3.61 13.13 29.17
CA HIS A 189 -2.86 13.17 30.42
C HIS A 189 -2.53 11.77 31.01
N LYS A 190 -3.18 10.71 30.53
CA LYS A 190 -2.90 9.33 30.95
C LYS A 190 -1.74 8.68 30.18
N ILE A 191 -1.26 9.31 29.12
CA ILE A 191 -0.23 8.73 28.24
C ILE A 191 1.15 8.95 28.84
N ASP A 192 1.85 7.86 29.17
CA ASP A 192 3.27 7.89 29.54
C ASP A 192 4.13 7.98 28.27
N GLN A 193 4.61 9.19 27.93
CA GLN A 193 5.45 9.45 26.75
C GLN A 193 6.80 8.69 26.75
N SER A 194 7.26 8.18 27.90
CA SER A 194 8.45 7.31 27.92
C SER A 194 8.18 5.93 27.33
N ARG A 195 6.91 5.53 27.24
CA ARG A 195 6.46 4.23 26.75
C ARG A 195 5.64 4.31 25.47
N ASP A 196 4.97 5.43 25.24
CA ASP A 196 4.05 5.64 24.13
C ASP A 196 4.30 6.97 23.42
N ARG A 197 4.88 6.92 22.21
CA ARG A 197 5.24 8.12 21.43
C ARG A 197 4.11 8.64 20.53
N ARG A 198 2.94 7.99 20.48
CA ARG A 198 1.85 8.35 19.54
C ARG A 198 1.38 9.80 19.72
N LEU A 199 1.35 10.32 20.94
CA LEU A 199 1.04 11.73 21.22
C LEU A 199 1.98 12.69 20.49
N ASN A 200 3.29 12.41 20.51
CA ASN A 200 4.27 13.27 19.86
C ASN A 200 4.14 13.21 18.35
N ASN A 201 3.90 12.03 17.76
CA ASN A 201 3.60 11.92 16.33
C ASN A 201 2.37 12.77 15.95
N LEU A 202 1.30 12.74 16.76
CA LEU A 202 0.13 13.60 16.53
C LEU A 202 0.48 15.09 16.58
N ARG A 203 1.31 15.52 17.55
CA ARG A 203 1.78 16.91 17.63
C ARG A 203 2.57 17.32 16.39
N GLU A 204 3.47 16.47 15.92
CA GLU A 204 4.28 16.72 14.72
C GLU A 204 3.37 16.93 13.50
N HIS A 205 2.44 16.00 13.21
CA HIS A 205 1.54 16.13 12.07
C HIS A 205 0.60 17.36 12.16
N LEU A 206 0.15 17.73 13.37
CA LEU A 206 -0.64 18.96 13.57
C LEU A 206 0.20 20.22 13.34
N ALA A 207 1.44 20.23 13.83
CA ALA A 207 2.38 21.33 13.62
C ALA A 207 2.71 21.51 12.12
N GLU A 208 2.91 20.42 11.37
CA GLU A 208 3.08 20.50 9.91
C GLU A 208 1.83 21.12 9.25
N ALA A 209 0.63 20.65 9.60
CA ALA A 209 -0.63 21.15 9.03
C ALA A 209 -0.86 22.64 9.32
N TYR A 210 -0.58 23.07 10.56
CA TYR A 210 -0.72 24.47 10.95
C TYR A 210 0.34 25.36 10.34
N SER A 211 1.57 24.86 10.13
CA SER A 211 2.59 25.56 9.36
C SER A 211 2.10 25.81 7.93
N VAL A 212 1.62 24.77 7.25
CA VAL A 212 1.07 24.88 5.88
C VAL A 212 -0.08 25.89 5.82
N HIS A 213 -0.97 25.85 6.81
CA HIS A 213 -2.09 26.80 6.89
C HIS A 213 -1.61 28.24 7.11
N SER A 214 -0.64 28.44 8.01
CA SER A 214 -0.04 29.74 8.30
C SER A 214 0.62 30.34 7.06
N ALA A 215 1.43 29.55 6.34
CA ALA A 215 2.02 29.99 5.07
C ALA A 215 0.96 30.35 4.02
N ALA A 216 -0.05 29.50 3.83
CA ALA A 216 -1.11 29.76 2.86
C ALA A 216 -1.87 31.06 3.15
N THR A 217 -2.26 31.26 4.41
CA THR A 217 -3.00 32.45 4.83
C THR A 217 -2.15 33.71 4.79
N HIS A 218 -0.86 33.62 5.14
CA HIS A 218 0.10 34.71 4.99
C HIS A 218 0.27 35.13 3.53
N LEU A 219 0.39 34.18 2.59
CA LEU A 219 0.51 34.50 1.16
C LEU A 219 -0.75 35.21 0.63
N MET A 220 -1.94 34.77 1.05
CA MET A 220 -3.20 35.43 0.68
C MET A 220 -3.29 36.88 1.18
N ASP A 221 -2.70 37.19 2.33
CA ASP A 221 -2.71 38.55 2.91
C ASP A 221 -1.60 39.44 2.33
N SER A 222 -0.40 38.89 2.13
CA SER A 222 0.78 39.64 1.71
C SER A 222 0.85 39.90 0.20
N ASP A 223 0.21 39.06 -0.62
CA ASP A 223 0.13 39.21 -2.08
C ASP A 223 -1.27 38.85 -2.59
N PRO A 224 -2.29 39.69 -2.33
CA PRO A 224 -3.70 39.38 -2.59
C PRO A 224 -4.10 39.34 -4.08
N GLU A 225 -3.20 39.72 -4.99
CA GLU A 225 -3.42 39.80 -6.44
C GLU A 225 -3.16 38.46 -7.15
N TRP A 226 -3.27 37.34 -6.44
CA TRP A 226 -3.16 36.00 -7.04
C TRP A 226 -4.39 35.66 -7.88
N ASP A 227 -4.18 34.97 -9.01
CA ASP A 227 -5.23 34.38 -9.84
C ASP A 227 -5.53 32.93 -9.42
N PHE A 228 -4.49 32.19 -9.06
CA PHE A 228 -4.61 30.79 -8.66
C PHE A 228 -3.88 30.54 -7.34
N MET A 229 -4.54 29.89 -6.39
CA MET A 229 -3.95 29.45 -5.14
C MET A 229 -4.19 27.95 -4.96
N ALA A 230 -3.16 27.16 -4.73
CA ALA A 230 -3.27 25.74 -4.42
C ALA A 230 -2.65 25.44 -3.05
N VAL A 231 -3.41 24.77 -2.17
CA VAL A 231 -2.93 24.38 -0.84
C VAL A 231 -3.22 22.91 -0.63
N TYR A 232 -2.22 22.13 -0.27
CA TYR A 232 -2.36 20.70 0.01
C TYR A 232 -2.07 20.38 1.47
N TYR A 233 -2.96 19.64 2.12
CA TYR A 233 -2.82 19.17 3.49
C TYR A 233 -2.72 17.65 3.52
N ARG A 234 -1.60 17.13 4.02
CA ARG A 234 -1.34 15.69 4.18
C ARG A 234 -1.88 15.07 5.47
N ALA A 235 -2.18 15.91 6.47
CA ALA A 235 -2.31 15.46 7.85
C ALA A 235 -3.50 14.50 8.06
N ILE A 236 -4.57 14.58 7.26
CA ILE A 236 -5.66 13.61 7.34
C ILE A 236 -5.16 12.19 7.01
N ASP A 237 -4.34 12.00 5.97
CA ASP A 237 -3.78 10.68 5.60
C ASP A 237 -2.78 10.18 6.64
N GLU A 238 -1.78 11.00 7.00
CA GLU A 238 -0.73 10.59 7.92
C GLU A 238 -1.29 10.25 9.32
N ILE A 239 -2.22 11.06 9.84
CA ILE A 239 -2.87 10.77 11.11
C ILE A 239 -3.78 9.54 10.98
N SER A 240 -4.46 9.34 9.85
CA SER A 240 -5.29 8.16 9.63
C SER A 240 -4.48 6.87 9.64
N HIS A 241 -3.30 6.84 9.02
CA HIS A 241 -2.39 5.69 9.08
C HIS A 241 -1.98 5.31 10.51
N HIS A 242 -1.91 6.27 11.43
CA HIS A 242 -1.55 6.03 12.83
C HIS A 242 -2.74 5.75 13.77
N PHE A 243 -3.94 6.25 13.45
CA PHE A 243 -5.05 6.27 14.42
C PHE A 243 -6.38 5.70 13.93
N MET A 244 -6.52 5.33 12.64
CA MET A 244 -7.80 4.85 12.09
C MET A 244 -8.30 3.54 12.74
N HIS A 245 -7.41 2.70 13.26
CA HIS A 245 -7.82 1.49 14.00
C HIS A 245 -8.46 1.79 15.36
N TYR A 246 -8.26 2.99 15.90
CA TYR A 246 -8.96 3.45 17.11
C TYR A 246 -10.26 4.19 16.79
N HIS A 247 -10.50 4.59 15.53
CA HIS A 247 -11.73 5.28 15.16
C HIS A 247 -12.96 4.39 15.42
N PRO A 248 -14.02 4.91 16.06
CA PRO A 248 -15.24 4.15 16.29
C PRO A 248 -15.87 3.62 14.99
N PRO A 249 -16.42 2.39 14.98
CA PRO A 249 -16.50 1.44 16.10
C PRO A 249 -15.15 0.78 16.41
N GLN A 250 -14.93 0.37 17.67
CA GLN A 250 -13.69 -0.29 18.09
C GLN A 250 -13.44 -1.58 17.28
N MET A 251 -12.23 -1.71 16.71
CA MET A 251 -11.82 -2.94 16.01
C MET A 251 -11.49 -4.07 17.00
N ALA A 252 -11.78 -5.31 16.60
CA ALA A 252 -11.43 -6.49 17.39
C ALA A 252 -9.90 -6.58 17.61
N GLY A 253 -9.49 -6.82 18.85
CA GLY A 253 -8.07 -6.93 19.24
C GLY A 253 -7.43 -5.62 19.69
N ILE A 254 -8.10 -4.48 19.55
CA ILE A 254 -7.65 -3.21 20.10
C ILE A 254 -7.97 -3.15 21.60
N PRO A 255 -6.97 -2.90 22.49
CA PRO A 255 -7.22 -2.79 23.92
C PRO A 255 -8.14 -1.61 24.27
N ASP A 256 -9.07 -1.81 25.21
CA ASP A 256 -10.04 -0.78 25.62
C ASP A 256 -9.37 0.51 26.10
N GLY A 257 -8.26 0.40 26.83
CA GLY A 257 -7.50 1.56 27.30
C GLY A 257 -6.95 2.43 26.17
N ASP A 258 -6.45 1.80 25.10
CA ASP A 258 -5.97 2.52 23.91
C ASP A 258 -7.15 3.14 23.15
N PHE A 259 -8.23 2.39 22.94
CA PHE A 259 -9.43 2.89 22.28
C PHE A 259 -10.02 4.10 23.02
N GLU A 260 -10.15 4.04 24.34
CA GLU A 260 -10.67 5.14 25.15
C GLU A 260 -9.85 6.43 25.01
N ILE A 261 -8.54 6.33 24.78
CA ILE A 261 -7.64 7.46 24.63
C ILE A 261 -7.71 8.04 23.21
N TYR A 262 -7.63 7.17 22.19
CA TYR A 262 -7.34 7.58 20.82
C TYR A 262 -8.58 7.67 19.89
N GLN A 263 -9.75 7.22 20.31
CA GLN A 263 -10.96 7.17 19.46
C GLN A 263 -11.40 8.53 18.87
N HIS A 264 -11.01 9.65 19.48
CA HIS A 264 -11.42 11.00 19.05
C HIS A 264 -10.48 11.63 18.01
N VAL A 265 -9.28 11.09 17.82
CA VAL A 265 -8.22 11.71 17.02
C VAL A 265 -8.68 11.99 15.59
N ILE A 266 -9.25 10.99 14.90
CA ILE A 266 -9.68 11.14 13.50
C ILE A 266 -10.75 12.22 13.35
N ASN A 267 -11.81 12.19 14.18
CA ASN A 267 -12.89 13.17 14.08
C ASN A 267 -12.42 14.59 14.39
N ALA A 268 -11.52 14.74 15.36
CA ALA A 268 -10.91 16.03 15.70
C ALA A 268 -10.04 16.56 14.55
N THR A 269 -9.29 15.69 13.85
CA THR A 269 -8.50 16.08 12.68
C THR A 269 -9.35 16.67 11.55
N TYR A 270 -10.50 16.05 11.24
CA TYR A 270 -11.43 16.58 10.23
C TYR A 270 -12.02 17.93 10.66
N ARG A 271 -12.39 18.08 11.93
CA ARG A 271 -12.91 19.35 12.48
C ARG A 271 -11.85 20.47 12.42
N ALA A 272 -10.58 20.15 12.72
CA ALA A 272 -9.48 21.12 12.62
C ALA A 272 -9.26 21.57 11.16
N HIS A 273 -9.31 20.63 10.20
CA HIS A 273 -9.20 20.98 8.77
C HIS A 273 -10.39 21.82 8.29
N ASP A 274 -11.60 21.55 8.78
CA ASP A 274 -12.76 22.38 8.47
C ASP A 274 -12.62 23.81 9.01
N MET A 275 -12.07 23.99 10.22
CA MET A 275 -11.79 25.33 10.76
C MET A 275 -10.75 26.08 9.91
N MET A 276 -9.67 25.40 9.48
CA MET A 276 -8.70 25.97 8.54
C MET A 276 -9.35 26.32 7.20
N LEU A 277 -10.25 25.47 6.69
CA LEU A 277 -11.01 25.75 5.47
C LEU A 277 -11.86 27.02 5.63
N GLN A 278 -12.56 27.20 6.75
CA GLN A 278 -13.36 28.41 6.98
C GLN A 278 -12.52 29.70 6.85
N VAL A 279 -11.29 29.70 7.39
CA VAL A 279 -10.36 30.84 7.26
C VAL A 279 -9.94 31.05 5.81
N LEU A 280 -9.62 29.98 5.08
CA LEU A 280 -9.28 30.09 3.65
C LEU A 280 -10.44 30.65 2.83
N LEU A 281 -11.68 30.19 3.08
CA LEU A 281 -12.89 30.69 2.40
C LEU A 281 -13.10 32.18 2.69
N GLN A 282 -12.92 32.60 3.95
CA GLN A 282 -13.05 34.00 4.35
C GLN A 282 -12.04 34.89 3.62
N LYS A 283 -10.78 34.47 3.53
CA LYS A 283 -9.70 35.22 2.86
C LYS A 283 -9.85 35.24 1.34
N ALA A 284 -10.28 34.12 0.76
CA ALA A 284 -10.54 34.02 -0.68
C ALA A 284 -11.66 34.97 -1.13
N GLY A 285 -12.68 35.16 -0.30
CA GLY A 285 -13.82 36.04 -0.58
C GLY A 285 -14.81 35.47 -1.62
N PRO A 286 -15.96 36.14 -1.83
CA PRO A 286 -17.06 35.61 -2.61
C PRO A 286 -16.82 35.57 -4.13
N ASP A 287 -15.86 36.35 -4.64
CA ASP A 287 -15.51 36.42 -6.06
C ASP A 287 -14.52 35.33 -6.50
N THR A 288 -14.21 34.38 -5.62
CA THR A 288 -13.27 33.28 -5.88
C THR A 288 -14.03 31.98 -6.08
N THR A 289 -13.66 31.23 -7.11
CA THR A 289 -14.10 29.85 -7.27
C THR A 289 -13.24 28.93 -6.41
N VAL A 290 -13.84 28.29 -5.42
CA VAL A 290 -13.16 27.34 -4.53
C VAL A 290 -13.46 25.93 -5.01
N ILE A 291 -12.42 25.12 -5.13
CA ILE A 291 -12.50 23.69 -5.42
C ILE A 291 -11.76 22.96 -4.30
N LEU A 292 -12.45 22.12 -3.54
CA LEU A 292 -11.86 21.22 -2.56
C LEU A 292 -11.88 19.80 -3.11
N VAL A 293 -10.71 19.16 -3.08
CA VAL A 293 -10.52 17.79 -3.56
C VAL A 293 -9.85 16.92 -2.49
N SER A 294 -10.24 15.65 -2.46
CA SER A 294 -9.47 14.58 -1.86
C SER A 294 -9.22 13.52 -2.92
N ASP A 295 -8.01 12.99 -2.95
CA ASP A 295 -7.53 12.08 -3.99
C ASP A 295 -7.99 10.64 -3.81
N HIS A 296 -8.20 10.24 -2.58
CA HIS A 296 -8.85 9.00 -2.18
C HIS A 296 -9.55 9.19 -0.82
N GLY A 297 -10.12 8.12 -0.28
CA GLY A 297 -10.72 8.10 1.06
C GLY A 297 -9.98 7.12 1.97
N PHE A 298 -10.54 6.86 3.14
CA PHE A 298 -9.99 5.92 4.11
C PHE A 298 -11.10 5.02 4.66
N HIS A 299 -10.81 3.73 4.84
CA HIS A 299 -11.76 2.81 5.45
C HIS A 299 -11.92 3.16 6.93
N SER A 300 -13.11 3.64 7.31
CA SER A 300 -13.49 3.96 8.69
C SER A 300 -14.52 2.98 9.28
N ASP A 301 -14.95 1.99 8.51
CA ASP A 301 -16.07 1.11 8.81
C ASP A 301 -15.64 -0.36 9.01
N HIS A 302 -16.57 -1.31 8.80
CA HIS A 302 -16.33 -2.76 8.90
C HIS A 302 -15.42 -3.31 7.78
N LEU A 303 -15.11 -2.53 6.75
CA LEU A 303 -14.18 -2.92 5.67
C LEU A 303 -12.72 -2.57 5.99
N ARG A 304 -12.43 -2.03 7.18
CA ARG A 304 -11.05 -1.82 7.63
C ARG A 304 -10.24 -3.12 7.56
N PRO A 305 -9.02 -3.08 6.99
CA PRO A 305 -8.20 -4.26 6.84
C PRO A 305 -7.76 -4.81 8.21
N LYS A 306 -7.68 -6.14 8.32
CA LYS A 306 -7.26 -6.82 9.56
C LYS A 306 -5.75 -6.74 9.81
N PHE A 307 -4.95 -6.55 8.75
CA PHE A 307 -3.51 -6.41 8.81
C PHE A 307 -3.00 -5.60 7.62
N THR A 308 -1.86 -4.92 7.81
CA THR A 308 -1.13 -4.27 6.73
C THR A 308 -0.10 -5.23 6.14
N PRO A 309 -0.12 -5.50 4.81
CA PRO A 309 0.91 -6.27 4.14
C PRO A 309 2.31 -5.68 4.35
N ARG A 310 3.32 -6.53 4.59
CA ARG A 310 4.73 -6.12 4.73
C ARG A 310 5.42 -6.00 3.36
N VAL A 311 4.92 -5.09 2.54
CA VAL A 311 5.48 -4.71 1.24
C VAL A 311 5.52 -3.18 1.16
N PRO A 312 6.38 -2.58 0.31
CA PRO A 312 6.34 -1.15 0.04
C PRO A 312 4.93 -0.69 -0.31
N ALA A 313 4.52 0.45 0.26
CA ALA A 313 3.17 0.99 0.17
C ALA A 313 2.03 0.01 0.56
N GLY A 314 2.32 -1.01 1.38
CA GLY A 314 1.31 -1.95 1.88
C GLY A 314 0.22 -1.28 2.72
N ILE A 315 0.51 -0.10 3.28
CA ILE A 315 -0.43 0.76 4.03
C ILE A 315 -1.61 1.26 3.18
N THR A 316 -1.49 1.27 1.85
CA THR A 316 -2.58 1.68 0.93
C THR A 316 -3.80 0.77 0.98
N VAL A 317 -3.70 -0.44 1.56
CA VAL A 317 -4.86 -1.33 1.76
C VAL A 317 -5.93 -0.74 2.69
N TRP A 318 -5.58 0.31 3.45
CA TRP A 318 -6.52 1.04 4.28
C TRP A 318 -7.31 2.12 3.53
N HIS A 319 -6.89 2.46 2.31
CA HIS A 319 -7.49 3.52 1.51
C HIS A 319 -8.78 3.05 0.84
N ARG A 320 -9.69 3.99 0.61
CA ARG A 320 -10.88 3.80 -0.22
C ARG A 320 -10.67 4.42 -1.59
N ASN A 321 -11.21 3.79 -2.62
CA ASN A 321 -11.02 4.23 -4.01
C ASN A 321 -11.74 5.55 -4.38
N GLN A 322 -12.37 6.23 -3.41
CA GLN A 322 -13.17 7.44 -3.61
C GLN A 322 -12.73 8.51 -2.63
N GLY A 323 -12.28 9.63 -3.16
CA GLY A 323 -12.11 10.86 -2.42
C GLY A 323 -13.31 11.80 -2.59
N VAL A 324 -13.06 13.08 -2.35
CA VAL A 324 -14.07 14.14 -2.21
C VAL A 324 -13.90 15.13 -3.35
N LEU A 325 -15.01 15.63 -3.89
CA LEU A 325 -15.05 16.80 -4.75
C LEU A 325 -16.10 17.77 -4.21
N LEU A 326 -15.72 19.02 -4.01
CA LEU A 326 -16.57 20.14 -3.64
C LEU A 326 -16.16 21.35 -4.48
N ALA A 327 -17.11 22.08 -5.05
CA ALA A 327 -16.84 23.28 -5.80
C ALA A 327 -17.91 24.35 -5.55
N LYS A 328 -17.51 25.60 -5.35
CA LYS A 328 -18.43 26.73 -5.17
C LYS A 328 -17.77 28.04 -5.62
N GLY A 329 -18.55 28.92 -6.23
CA GLY A 329 -18.12 30.27 -6.58
C GLY A 329 -18.70 30.73 -7.92
N PRO A 330 -18.18 31.83 -8.49
CA PRO A 330 -18.69 32.39 -9.73
C PRO A 330 -18.73 31.37 -10.88
N GLY A 331 -19.90 31.23 -11.51
CA GLY A 331 -20.13 30.32 -12.64
C GLY A 331 -20.33 28.85 -12.29
N ILE A 332 -20.13 28.44 -11.02
CA ILE A 332 -20.41 27.08 -10.56
C ILE A 332 -21.92 26.89 -10.37
N LYS A 333 -22.42 25.74 -10.85
CA LYS A 333 -23.82 25.37 -10.72
C LYS A 333 -24.16 25.10 -9.24
N PRO A 334 -25.17 25.78 -8.67
CA PRO A 334 -25.54 25.59 -7.27
C PRO A 334 -26.37 24.31 -7.06
N ASP A 335 -26.24 23.74 -5.87
CA ASP A 335 -27.07 22.67 -5.30
C ASP A 335 -27.24 21.46 -6.22
N SER A 336 -26.13 21.00 -6.82
CA SER A 336 -26.11 19.80 -7.65
C SER A 336 -25.01 18.82 -7.25
N GLN A 337 -25.10 17.59 -7.77
CA GLN A 337 -24.08 16.57 -7.59
C GLN A 337 -23.32 16.30 -8.89
N VAL A 338 -22.00 16.14 -8.78
CA VAL A 338 -21.16 15.61 -9.87
C VAL A 338 -21.01 14.11 -9.70
N TYR A 339 -21.23 13.40 -10.79
CA TYR A 339 -21.04 11.97 -10.85
C TYR A 339 -19.88 11.64 -11.77
N GLY A 340 -19.03 10.73 -11.30
CA GLY A 340 -18.02 10.15 -12.17
C GLY A 340 -16.83 11.05 -12.51
N SER A 341 -16.54 12.03 -11.66
CA SER A 341 -15.30 12.79 -11.70
C SER A 341 -14.10 11.92 -11.29
N ARG A 342 -12.94 12.18 -11.90
CA ARG A 342 -11.65 11.52 -11.60
C ARG A 342 -10.58 12.56 -11.30
N LEU A 343 -9.49 12.15 -10.66
CA LEU A 343 -8.36 13.05 -10.38
C LEU A 343 -7.82 13.80 -11.59
N LEU A 344 -7.76 13.11 -12.73
CA LEU A 344 -7.25 13.67 -13.98
C LEU A 344 -8.10 14.83 -14.51
N ASP A 345 -9.37 14.92 -14.10
CA ASP A 345 -10.34 15.88 -14.63
C ASP A 345 -10.17 17.28 -14.00
N ILE A 346 -9.38 17.42 -12.92
CA ILE A 346 -9.22 18.69 -12.18
C ILE A 346 -8.45 19.74 -12.99
N ALA A 347 -7.21 19.45 -13.44
CA ALA A 347 -6.42 20.37 -14.26
C ALA A 347 -7.15 20.86 -15.52
N PRO A 348 -7.71 20.00 -16.40
CA PRO A 348 -8.40 20.48 -17.61
C PRO A 348 -9.65 21.30 -17.26
N THR A 349 -10.33 21.00 -16.15
CA THR A 349 -11.48 21.79 -15.68
C THR A 349 -11.07 23.19 -15.24
N ILE A 350 -9.94 23.33 -14.52
CA ILE A 350 -9.46 24.64 -14.09
C ILE A 350 -8.94 25.46 -15.27
N LEU A 351 -8.19 24.87 -16.21
CA LEU A 351 -7.79 25.54 -17.46
C LEU A 351 -9.01 26.08 -18.21
N HIS A 352 -10.05 25.25 -18.37
CA HIS A 352 -11.30 25.65 -18.99
C HIS A 352 -12.01 26.77 -18.23
N ALA A 353 -12.01 26.75 -16.90
CA ALA A 353 -12.60 27.80 -16.08
C ALA A 353 -11.94 29.16 -16.34
N PHE A 354 -10.62 29.19 -16.53
CA PHE A 354 -9.87 30.40 -16.92
C PHE A 354 -10.01 30.77 -18.41
N GLY A 355 -10.77 29.98 -19.19
CA GLY A 355 -10.93 30.19 -20.62
C GLY A 355 -9.71 29.78 -21.46
N LEU A 356 -8.81 28.96 -20.90
CA LEU A 356 -7.62 28.44 -21.57
C LEU A 356 -7.90 27.09 -22.25
N PRO A 357 -7.15 26.74 -23.32
CA PRO A 357 -7.35 25.48 -24.02
C PRO A 357 -6.87 24.26 -23.23
N VAL A 358 -7.53 23.13 -23.44
CA VAL A 358 -7.17 21.84 -22.86
C VAL A 358 -6.26 21.05 -23.83
N GLY A 359 -5.23 20.39 -23.31
CA GLY A 359 -4.35 19.55 -24.11
C GLY A 359 -5.04 18.26 -24.56
N ASN A 360 -4.94 17.90 -25.84
CA ASN A 360 -5.46 16.62 -26.37
C ASN A 360 -4.70 15.40 -25.82
N ASP A 361 -3.53 15.62 -25.25
CA ASP A 361 -2.69 14.63 -24.56
C ASP A 361 -3.01 14.49 -23.06
N MET A 362 -3.93 15.31 -22.52
CA MET A 362 -4.51 15.09 -21.19
C MET A 362 -5.56 13.98 -21.24
N GLU A 363 -5.52 13.09 -20.26
CA GLU A 363 -6.48 11.97 -20.16
C GLU A 363 -7.72 12.34 -19.34
N GLY A 364 -7.66 13.46 -18.62
CA GLY A 364 -8.78 14.09 -17.96
C GLY A 364 -9.74 14.76 -18.93
N ARG A 365 -11.02 14.81 -18.58
CA ARG A 365 -12.04 15.60 -19.27
C ARG A 365 -12.36 16.87 -18.51
N VAL A 366 -12.93 17.86 -19.20
CA VAL A 366 -13.57 19.01 -18.53
C VAL A 366 -14.86 18.52 -17.87
N LEU A 367 -15.02 18.83 -16.58
CA LEU A 367 -16.25 18.60 -15.83
C LEU A 367 -17.25 19.72 -16.14
N THR A 368 -17.80 19.73 -17.35
CA THR A 368 -18.74 20.78 -17.81
C THR A 368 -19.99 20.86 -16.94
N GLU A 369 -20.37 19.77 -16.30
CA GLU A 369 -21.46 19.67 -15.34
C GLU A 369 -21.26 20.49 -14.05
N LEU A 370 -20.02 20.93 -13.76
CA LEU A 370 -19.76 21.83 -12.64
C LEU A 370 -20.26 23.25 -12.91
N PHE A 371 -20.40 23.66 -14.17
CA PHE A 371 -20.70 25.04 -14.53
C PHE A 371 -22.21 25.24 -14.81
N GLN A 372 -22.74 26.40 -14.41
CA GLN A 372 -24.12 26.77 -14.73
C GLN A 372 -24.29 27.01 -16.24
N GLU A 373 -23.34 27.72 -16.84
CA GLU A 373 -23.18 27.88 -18.28
C GLU A 373 -21.72 27.55 -18.61
N SER A 374 -21.47 26.61 -19.52
CA SER A 374 -20.12 26.25 -19.92
C SER A 374 -19.72 27.02 -21.18
N LEU A 375 -18.49 27.54 -21.18
CA LEU A 375 -17.80 27.97 -22.39
C LEU A 375 -17.65 26.78 -23.37
N PRO A 376 -17.52 27.03 -24.69
CA PRO A 376 -17.04 26.03 -25.62
C PRO A 376 -15.64 25.54 -25.22
N ILE A 377 -15.43 24.23 -25.15
CA ILE A 377 -14.13 23.65 -24.82
C ILE A 377 -13.17 23.93 -25.97
N GLN A 378 -12.12 24.69 -25.68
CA GLN A 378 -11.01 24.91 -26.61
C GLN A 378 -9.95 23.84 -26.39
N THR A 379 -9.30 23.36 -27.45
CA THR A 379 -8.25 22.35 -27.35
C THR A 379 -7.01 22.73 -28.13
N ILE A 380 -5.86 22.25 -27.65
CA ILE A 380 -4.56 22.29 -28.34
C ILE A 380 -3.95 20.89 -28.39
N PRO A 381 -3.01 20.59 -29.30
CA PRO A 381 -2.39 19.27 -29.37
C PRO A 381 -1.71 18.84 -28.06
N THR A 382 -0.95 19.74 -27.44
CA THR A 382 -0.24 19.53 -26.18
C THR A 382 0.22 20.89 -25.62
N TRP A 383 0.37 20.96 -24.30
CA TRP A 383 1.02 22.09 -23.61
C TRP A 383 2.55 21.93 -23.52
N GLU A 384 3.07 20.74 -23.82
CA GLU A 384 4.51 20.47 -23.73
C GLU A 384 5.28 21.18 -24.84
N ASN A 385 6.56 21.48 -24.58
CA ASN A 385 7.39 22.18 -25.56
C ASN A 385 7.65 21.29 -26.79
N PRO A 386 7.51 21.82 -28.03
CA PRO A 386 7.63 21.02 -29.25
C PRO A 386 9.02 20.37 -29.46
N ASP A 387 10.07 20.95 -28.87
CA ASP A 387 11.44 20.44 -28.93
C ASP A 387 11.74 19.40 -27.84
N GLY A 388 10.77 19.12 -26.97
CA GLY A 388 10.93 18.24 -25.80
C GLY A 388 11.79 18.83 -24.70
N SER A 389 12.12 20.13 -24.74
CA SER A 389 12.83 20.80 -23.66
C SER A 389 11.97 20.83 -22.40
N SER A 390 12.56 20.41 -21.29
CA SER A 390 11.97 20.58 -19.96
C SER A 390 12.37 21.93 -19.39
N ARG A 391 11.49 22.49 -18.54
CA ARG A 391 11.82 23.65 -17.74
C ARG A 391 13.01 23.32 -16.83
N ASN A 392 13.91 24.28 -16.63
CA ASN A 392 14.96 24.11 -15.62
C ASN A 392 14.31 24.06 -14.23
N ARG A 393 14.52 22.97 -13.51
CA ARG A 393 14.00 22.77 -12.15
C ARG A 393 15.16 22.38 -11.25
N GLY A 394 15.12 22.83 -10.00
CA GLY A 394 16.13 22.51 -9.00
C GLY A 394 16.08 21.03 -8.63
N SER A 395 17.26 20.41 -8.53
CA SER A 395 17.42 19.10 -7.91
C SER A 395 17.68 19.25 -6.41
N LEU A 396 17.27 18.24 -5.65
CA LEU A 396 17.59 18.13 -4.23
C LEU A 396 19.10 17.92 -4.00
N THR A 397 19.61 18.48 -2.90
CA THR A 397 20.96 18.17 -2.42
C THR A 397 20.99 16.81 -1.72
N GLY A 398 22.18 16.27 -1.45
CA GLY A 398 22.35 14.95 -0.84
C GLY A 398 21.79 14.86 0.59
N GLU A 399 21.97 15.91 1.40
CA GLU A 399 21.46 15.98 2.78
C GLU A 399 19.93 16.02 2.82
N GLU A 400 19.33 16.80 1.92
CA GLU A 400 17.88 16.93 1.77
C GLU A 400 17.23 15.63 1.28
N SER A 401 17.89 14.98 0.32
CA SER A 401 17.46 13.68 -0.19
C SER A 401 17.44 12.65 0.91
N GLN A 402 18.54 12.52 1.67
CA GLN A 402 18.63 11.60 2.80
C GLN A 402 17.50 11.85 3.81
N ALA A 403 17.24 13.12 4.09
CA ALA A 403 16.27 13.52 5.08
C ALA A 403 14.84 13.06 4.77
N LEU A 404 14.39 13.25 3.53
CA LEU A 404 13.06 12.86 3.09
C LEU A 404 12.94 11.33 2.90
N LEU A 405 14.02 10.66 2.50
CA LEU A 405 14.06 9.20 2.42
C LEU A 405 13.84 8.55 3.79
N GLU A 406 14.46 9.08 4.85
CA GLU A 406 14.25 8.60 6.24
C GLU A 406 12.78 8.74 6.67
N GLN A 407 12.12 9.83 6.29
CA GLN A 407 10.69 10.03 6.55
C GLN A 407 9.84 8.98 5.82
N PHE A 408 10.09 8.76 4.53
CA PHE A 408 9.35 7.75 3.76
C PHE A 408 9.55 6.32 4.29
N VAL A 409 10.73 6.01 4.83
CA VAL A 409 11.00 4.75 5.54
C VAL A 409 10.21 4.69 6.84
N ALA A 410 10.24 5.74 7.66
CA ALA A 410 9.54 5.80 8.94
C ALA A 410 8.03 5.64 8.80
N LEU A 411 7.44 6.20 7.74
CA LEU A 411 6.02 6.09 7.40
C LEU A 411 5.66 4.75 6.73
N GLY A 412 6.66 3.95 6.34
CA GLY A 412 6.46 2.65 5.68
C GLY A 412 6.02 2.75 4.21
N TYR A 413 6.19 3.92 3.58
CA TYR A 413 5.96 4.09 2.15
C TYR A 413 7.04 3.39 1.32
N ILE A 414 8.30 3.43 1.78
CA ILE A 414 9.43 2.71 1.20
C ILE A 414 10.09 1.78 2.22
N ASN A 415 10.81 0.77 1.73
CA ASN A 415 11.66 -0.06 2.59
C ASN A 415 12.93 0.69 2.99
N GLU A 416 13.60 0.22 4.06
CA GLU A 416 14.97 0.61 4.36
C GLU A 416 15.86 0.48 3.12
N ILE A 417 16.59 1.54 2.83
CA ILE A 417 17.46 1.62 1.66
C ILE A 417 18.73 0.82 1.96
N SER A 418 19.07 -0.09 1.07
CA SER A 418 20.29 -0.91 1.18
C SER A 418 21.56 -0.06 1.15
N ASP A 419 22.51 -0.32 2.07
CA ASP A 419 23.85 0.29 2.06
C ASP A 419 24.66 -0.01 0.77
N ASP A 420 24.33 -1.09 0.06
CA ASP A 420 24.86 -1.37 -1.28
C ASP A 420 24.13 -0.51 -2.33
N PRO A 421 24.81 0.47 -2.97
CA PRO A 421 24.17 1.39 -3.93
C PRO A 421 23.60 0.70 -5.16
N THR A 422 24.24 -0.38 -5.62
CA THR A 422 23.75 -1.14 -6.79
C THR A 422 22.46 -1.85 -6.42
N ARG A 423 22.40 -2.41 -5.21
CA ARG A 423 21.19 -3.05 -4.71
C ARG A 423 20.08 -2.05 -4.48
N ALA A 424 20.36 -0.91 -3.85
CA ALA A 424 19.41 0.18 -3.64
C ALA A 424 18.81 0.68 -4.96
N ALA A 425 19.65 0.95 -5.97
CA ALA A 425 19.20 1.36 -7.30
C ALA A 425 18.32 0.30 -7.97
N ASN A 426 18.69 -0.98 -7.86
CA ASN A 426 17.91 -2.07 -8.43
C ASN A 426 16.57 -2.30 -7.72
N GLU A 427 16.49 -2.11 -6.40
CA GLU A 427 15.25 -2.20 -5.62
C GLU A 427 14.33 -1.02 -5.94
N THR A 428 14.85 0.20 -5.96
CA THR A 428 14.11 1.43 -6.32
C THR A 428 13.56 1.37 -7.74
N ASN A 429 14.40 1.06 -8.73
CA ASN A 429 13.96 0.92 -10.13
C ASN A 429 12.89 -0.17 -10.30
N ARG A 430 12.95 -1.26 -9.51
CA ARG A 430 11.95 -2.32 -9.56
C ARG A 430 10.61 -1.86 -8.98
N GLU A 431 10.63 -1.14 -7.87
CA GLU A 431 9.42 -0.60 -7.26
C GLU A 431 8.75 0.44 -8.19
N ASN A 432 9.53 1.32 -8.83
CA ASN A 432 9.01 2.26 -9.82
C ASN A 432 8.42 1.56 -11.05
N LYS A 433 9.10 0.54 -11.58
CA LYS A 433 8.55 -0.30 -12.67
C LYS A 433 7.25 -0.99 -12.25
N TRP A 434 7.15 -1.46 -11.01
CA TRP A 434 5.94 -2.08 -10.47
C TRP A 434 4.78 -1.08 -10.41
N ASN A 435 5.02 0.12 -9.89
CA ASN A 435 4.03 1.20 -9.83
C ASN A 435 3.59 1.65 -11.23
N LEU A 436 4.53 1.83 -12.14
CA LEU A 436 4.27 2.19 -13.53
C LEU A 436 3.45 1.09 -14.25
N ALA A 437 3.75 -0.18 -13.99
CA ALA A 437 2.97 -1.29 -14.52
C ALA A 437 1.52 -1.25 -14.00
N ARG A 438 1.30 -0.97 -12.71
CA ARG A 438 -0.06 -0.80 -12.14
C ARG A 438 -0.82 0.35 -12.81
N ALA A 439 -0.18 1.48 -13.08
CA ALA A 439 -0.79 2.59 -13.83
C ALA A 439 -1.18 2.21 -15.27
N TYR A 440 -0.36 1.40 -15.95
CA TYR A 440 -0.73 0.84 -17.25
C TYR A 440 -1.91 -0.13 -17.15
N LEU A 441 -1.92 -1.03 -16.16
CA LEU A 441 -3.01 -1.97 -15.94
C LEU A 441 -4.33 -1.26 -15.63
N TYR A 442 -4.30 -0.19 -14.82
CA TYR A 442 -5.47 0.63 -14.50
C TYR A 442 -6.14 1.19 -15.75
N THR A 443 -5.35 1.59 -16.75
CA THR A 443 -5.85 2.12 -18.03
C THR A 443 -5.99 1.07 -19.13
N GLY A 444 -5.92 -0.23 -18.79
CA GLY A 444 -6.10 -1.34 -19.72
C GLY A 444 -4.94 -1.59 -20.69
N LYS A 445 -3.80 -0.90 -20.54
CA LYS A 445 -2.62 -0.99 -21.42
C LYS A 445 -1.73 -2.20 -21.07
N ASN A 446 -2.31 -3.40 -21.18
CA ASN A 446 -1.69 -4.67 -20.77
C ASN A 446 -0.37 -4.98 -21.52
N ASP A 447 -0.29 -4.60 -22.80
CA ASP A 447 0.91 -4.74 -23.64
C ASP A 447 2.11 -3.94 -23.10
N ARG A 448 1.84 -2.74 -22.57
CA ARG A 448 2.85 -1.87 -21.95
C ARG A 448 3.23 -2.31 -20.54
N ALA A 449 2.28 -2.85 -19.77
CA ALA A 449 2.53 -3.37 -18.44
C ALA A 449 3.37 -4.66 -18.44
N LEU A 450 3.15 -5.53 -19.43
CA LEU A 450 3.77 -6.87 -19.50
C LEU A 450 5.29 -6.89 -19.30
N PRO A 451 6.12 -6.14 -20.06
CA PRO A 451 7.57 -6.19 -19.91
C PRO A 451 8.05 -5.69 -18.53
N LEU A 452 7.36 -4.70 -17.95
CA LEU A 452 7.68 -4.19 -16.61
C LEU A 452 7.41 -5.24 -15.53
N LEU A 453 6.28 -5.95 -15.63
CA LEU A 453 5.90 -7.02 -14.72
C LEU A 453 6.81 -8.24 -14.85
N GLU A 454 7.23 -8.58 -16.07
CA GLU A 454 8.24 -9.62 -16.29
C GLU A 454 9.55 -9.27 -15.59
N ASP A 455 10.05 -8.04 -15.73
CA ASP A 455 11.26 -7.58 -15.05
C ASP A 455 11.12 -7.69 -13.53
N CYS A 456 10.00 -7.22 -12.98
CA CYS A 456 9.72 -7.28 -11.54
C CYS A 456 9.69 -8.72 -11.02
N TYR A 457 8.91 -9.58 -11.68
CA TYR A 457 8.76 -10.99 -11.33
C TYR A 457 10.07 -11.77 -11.50
N ASN A 458 10.83 -11.54 -12.58
CA ASN A 458 12.09 -12.25 -12.79
C ASN A 458 13.13 -11.88 -11.73
N ALA A 459 13.10 -10.64 -11.23
CA ALA A 459 14.01 -10.18 -10.19
C ALA A 459 13.61 -10.66 -8.78
N ASN A 460 12.32 -10.95 -8.55
CA ASN A 460 11.78 -11.47 -7.29
C ASN A 460 10.57 -12.37 -7.55
N PRO A 461 10.79 -13.65 -7.93
CA PRO A 461 9.70 -14.57 -8.26
C PRO A 461 8.92 -15.06 -7.03
N GLU A 462 9.44 -14.84 -5.82
CA GLU A 462 8.76 -15.18 -4.56
C GLU A 462 7.69 -14.16 -4.15
N ARG A 463 7.72 -12.93 -4.69
CA ARG A 463 6.67 -11.92 -4.53
C ARG A 463 5.42 -12.31 -5.33
N THR A 464 4.42 -12.82 -4.61
CA THR A 464 3.21 -13.39 -5.21
C THR A 464 2.31 -12.36 -5.89
N ASP A 465 2.33 -11.12 -5.42
CA ASP A 465 1.71 -9.94 -6.04
C ASP A 465 2.25 -9.68 -7.46
N TYR A 466 3.56 -9.80 -7.67
CA TYR A 466 4.16 -9.70 -9.01
C TYR A 466 3.66 -10.81 -9.94
N ALA A 467 3.66 -12.05 -9.47
CA ALA A 467 3.19 -13.18 -10.28
C ALA A 467 1.69 -13.08 -10.60
N GLN A 468 0.85 -12.66 -9.64
CA GLN A 468 -0.58 -12.48 -9.85
C GLN A 468 -0.87 -11.41 -10.89
N ALA A 469 -0.23 -10.23 -10.78
CA ALA A 469 -0.38 -9.16 -11.76
C ALA A 469 0.14 -9.57 -13.14
N LEU A 470 1.30 -10.22 -13.22
CA LEU A 470 1.87 -10.72 -14.47
C LEU A 470 0.94 -11.74 -15.14
N ALA A 471 0.43 -12.71 -14.39
CA ALA A 471 -0.47 -13.73 -14.92
C ALA A 471 -1.81 -13.15 -15.39
N LYS A 472 -2.40 -12.22 -14.63
CA LYS A 472 -3.61 -11.49 -15.06
C LYS A 472 -3.38 -10.75 -16.38
N THR A 473 -2.22 -10.10 -16.51
CA THR A 473 -1.82 -9.40 -17.74
C THR A 473 -1.64 -10.38 -18.90
N GLN A 474 -1.01 -11.52 -18.65
CA GLN A 474 -0.83 -12.60 -19.62
C GLN A 474 -2.18 -13.17 -20.08
N PHE A 475 -3.13 -13.44 -19.18
CA PHE A 475 -4.50 -13.86 -19.54
C PHE A 475 -5.20 -12.81 -20.42
N ALA A 476 -5.15 -11.53 -20.04
CA ALA A 476 -5.74 -10.44 -20.83
C ALA A 476 -5.15 -10.33 -22.25
N LEU A 477 -3.90 -10.76 -22.44
CA LEU A 477 -3.21 -10.82 -23.73
C LEU A 477 -3.36 -12.17 -24.46
N GLY A 478 -4.07 -13.14 -23.90
CA GLY A 478 -4.23 -14.48 -24.48
C GLY A 478 -2.98 -15.37 -24.37
N LEU A 479 -2.12 -15.11 -23.38
CA LEU A 479 -0.91 -15.87 -23.04
C LEU A 479 -1.22 -16.88 -21.91
N THR A 480 -2.25 -17.71 -22.13
CA THR A 480 -2.83 -18.58 -21.09
C THR A 480 -1.82 -19.59 -20.53
N TYR A 481 -0.98 -20.17 -21.38
CA TYR A 481 0.03 -21.15 -20.94
C TYR A 481 1.08 -20.49 -20.04
N GLU A 482 1.57 -19.31 -20.44
CA GLU A 482 2.55 -18.55 -19.67
C GLU A 482 1.99 -18.04 -18.34
N ALA A 483 0.71 -17.67 -18.31
CA ALA A 483 0.00 -17.30 -17.10
C ALA A 483 -0.06 -18.46 -16.09
N GLU A 484 -0.36 -19.67 -16.56
CA GLU A 484 -0.37 -20.86 -15.70
C GLU A 484 1.02 -21.19 -15.16
N GLU A 485 2.07 -21.12 -15.98
CA GLU A 485 3.45 -21.32 -15.52
C GLU A 485 3.88 -20.28 -14.49
N THR A 486 3.45 -19.02 -14.67
CA THR A 486 3.73 -17.93 -13.73
C THR A 486 3.07 -18.18 -12.37
N LEU A 487 1.84 -18.70 -12.36
CA LEU A 487 1.09 -18.94 -11.13
C LEU A 487 1.44 -20.26 -10.44
N GLU A 488 2.09 -21.21 -11.12
CA GLU A 488 2.49 -22.48 -10.51
C GLU A 488 3.38 -22.27 -9.28
N ILE A 489 4.28 -21.28 -9.30
CA ILE A 489 5.15 -20.95 -8.14
C ILE A 489 4.32 -20.40 -6.97
N CYS A 490 3.34 -19.54 -7.26
CA CYS A 490 2.44 -19.02 -6.23
C CYS A 490 1.61 -20.14 -5.61
N LEU A 491 1.06 -21.04 -6.43
CA LEU A 491 0.25 -22.17 -5.96
C LEU A 491 1.09 -23.18 -5.16
N GLU A 492 2.34 -23.43 -5.56
CA GLU A 492 3.29 -24.22 -4.76
C GLU A 492 3.53 -23.59 -3.38
N THR A 493 3.69 -22.26 -3.34
CA THR A 493 3.93 -21.51 -2.10
C THR A 493 2.70 -21.49 -1.19
N PHE A 494 1.53 -21.30 -1.78
CA PHE A 494 0.26 -21.20 -1.06
C PHE A 494 -0.33 -22.56 -0.66
N GLY A 495 0.06 -23.66 -1.29
CA GLY A 495 -0.51 -24.99 -1.04
C GLY A 495 -2.03 -25.02 -1.25
N GLU A 496 -2.76 -25.70 -0.36
CA GLU A 496 -4.23 -25.71 -0.33
C GLU A 496 -4.79 -24.68 0.67
N SER A 497 -4.30 -23.45 0.62
CA SER A 497 -4.83 -22.33 1.41
C SER A 497 -5.97 -21.59 0.70
N ILE A 498 -6.70 -20.75 1.44
CA ILE A 498 -7.75 -19.86 0.89
C ILE A 498 -7.19 -19.00 -0.27
N SER A 499 -6.00 -18.41 -0.09
CA SER A 499 -5.35 -17.62 -1.13
C SER A 499 -5.07 -18.42 -2.41
N ALA A 500 -4.73 -19.71 -2.28
CA ALA A 500 -4.59 -20.59 -3.44
C ALA A 500 -5.93 -20.83 -4.14
N HIS A 501 -7.01 -21.07 -3.39
CA HIS A 501 -8.33 -21.26 -3.97
C HIS A 501 -8.85 -20.00 -4.68
N VAL A 502 -8.61 -18.80 -4.13
CA VAL A 502 -9.01 -17.54 -4.77
C VAL A 502 -8.29 -17.40 -6.12
N LEU A 503 -6.98 -17.67 -6.12
CA LEU A 503 -6.17 -17.63 -7.34
C LEU A 503 -6.62 -18.67 -8.37
N LYS A 504 -6.89 -19.92 -7.94
CA LYS A 504 -7.42 -20.99 -8.82
C LYS A 504 -8.78 -20.59 -9.41
N ALA A 505 -9.68 -20.04 -8.61
CA ALA A 505 -10.99 -19.56 -9.07
C ALA A 505 -10.84 -18.47 -10.14
N GLN A 506 -9.96 -17.49 -9.90
CA GLN A 506 -9.68 -16.43 -10.87
C GLN A 506 -9.11 -16.98 -12.18
N ILE A 507 -8.14 -17.90 -12.13
CA ILE A 507 -7.62 -18.59 -13.32
C ILE A 507 -8.74 -19.27 -14.10
N HIS A 508 -9.64 -19.98 -13.40
CA HIS A 508 -10.74 -20.67 -14.05
C HIS A 508 -11.72 -19.69 -14.72
N ILE A 509 -12.01 -18.54 -14.10
CA ILE A 509 -12.81 -17.47 -14.71
C ILE A 509 -12.13 -16.93 -15.97
N GLU A 510 -10.84 -16.60 -15.92
CA GLU A 510 -10.10 -16.08 -17.07
C GLU A 510 -10.02 -17.11 -18.22
N LYS A 511 -10.05 -18.41 -17.91
CA LYS A 511 -10.14 -19.50 -18.90
C LYS A 511 -11.56 -19.78 -19.41
N GLY A 512 -12.57 -19.07 -18.90
CA GLY A 512 -13.98 -19.33 -19.20
C GLY A 512 -14.58 -20.58 -18.53
N ASN A 513 -13.82 -21.24 -17.64
CA ASN A 513 -14.24 -22.44 -16.90
C ASN A 513 -14.98 -22.06 -15.61
N ASN A 514 -16.02 -21.25 -15.71
CA ASN A 514 -16.71 -20.65 -14.56
C ASN A 514 -17.29 -21.68 -13.56
N ALA A 515 -17.68 -22.88 -14.02
CA ALA A 515 -18.14 -23.95 -13.13
C ALA A 515 -17.04 -24.43 -12.15
N LYS A 516 -15.82 -24.63 -12.64
CA LYS A 516 -14.66 -24.98 -11.79
C LYS A 516 -14.23 -23.83 -10.89
N ALA A 517 -14.44 -22.59 -11.34
CA ALA A 517 -14.21 -21.44 -10.48
C ALA A 517 -15.15 -21.47 -9.27
N LEU A 518 -16.43 -21.77 -9.47
CA LEU A 518 -17.41 -21.90 -8.40
C LEU A 518 -17.04 -23.02 -7.41
N GLU A 519 -16.54 -24.17 -7.86
CA GLU A 519 -16.06 -25.24 -6.96
C GLU A 519 -15.00 -24.74 -5.96
N HIS A 520 -14.05 -23.93 -6.42
CA HIS A 520 -13.05 -23.32 -5.54
C HIS A 520 -13.63 -22.21 -4.65
N LEU A 521 -14.56 -21.41 -5.16
CA LEU A 521 -15.23 -20.36 -4.37
C LEU A 521 -16.09 -20.97 -3.27
N ASP A 522 -16.77 -22.08 -3.52
CA ASP A 522 -17.55 -22.82 -2.54
C ASP A 522 -16.65 -23.41 -1.44
N THR A 523 -15.49 -23.95 -1.82
CA THR A 523 -14.48 -24.41 -0.85
C THR A 523 -14.05 -23.27 0.09
N ILE A 524 -13.87 -22.05 -0.43
CA ILE A 524 -13.52 -20.89 0.40
C ILE A 524 -14.68 -20.51 1.32
N ARG A 525 -15.91 -20.47 0.80
CA ARG A 525 -17.10 -20.12 1.62
C ARG A 525 -17.28 -21.07 2.80
N GLU A 526 -17.02 -22.36 2.60
CA GLU A 526 -17.08 -23.36 3.68
C GLU A 526 -16.01 -23.14 4.75
N GLN A 527 -14.81 -22.66 4.38
CA GLN A 527 -13.67 -22.49 5.28
C GLN A 527 -13.61 -21.13 5.98
N ALA A 528 -13.98 -20.05 5.27
CA ALA A 528 -13.74 -18.67 5.67
C ALA A 528 -14.99 -17.78 5.64
N GLY A 529 -16.11 -18.30 5.11
CA GLY A 529 -17.34 -17.54 4.93
C GLY A 529 -17.36 -16.68 3.66
N GLU A 530 -18.36 -15.80 3.57
CA GLU A 530 -18.61 -14.96 2.40
C GLU A 530 -17.83 -13.63 2.50
N GLU A 531 -16.56 -13.63 2.07
CA GLU A 531 -15.75 -12.41 1.95
C GLU A 531 -15.99 -11.67 0.62
N VAL A 532 -15.77 -10.34 0.61
CA VAL A 532 -15.99 -9.48 -0.58
C VAL A 532 -15.33 -10.01 -1.86
N PRO A 533 -14.03 -10.39 -1.89
CA PRO A 533 -13.40 -10.90 -3.11
C PRO A 533 -14.05 -12.19 -3.63
N VAL A 534 -14.55 -13.03 -2.73
CA VAL A 534 -15.22 -14.29 -3.08
C VAL A 534 -16.55 -13.99 -3.74
N LEU A 535 -17.34 -13.07 -3.16
CA LEU A 535 -18.63 -12.64 -3.70
C LEU A 535 -18.47 -11.97 -5.06
N GLU A 536 -17.44 -11.13 -5.26
CA GLU A 536 -17.16 -10.49 -6.56
C GLU A 536 -16.85 -11.52 -7.66
N LEU A 537 -15.98 -12.48 -7.39
CA LEU A 537 -15.66 -13.55 -8.34
C LEU A 537 -16.89 -14.43 -8.63
N SER A 538 -17.72 -14.66 -7.61
CA SER A 538 -18.97 -15.43 -7.75
C SER A 538 -19.97 -14.72 -8.66
N CYS A 539 -20.16 -13.41 -8.45
CA CYS A 539 -20.97 -12.55 -9.31
C CYS A 539 -20.54 -12.65 -10.79
N ARG A 540 -19.23 -12.63 -11.07
CA ARG A 540 -18.68 -12.81 -12.42
C ARG A 540 -18.97 -14.20 -12.99
N ALA A 541 -18.77 -15.25 -12.18
CA ALA A 541 -18.98 -16.63 -12.61
C ALA A 541 -20.47 -16.92 -12.90
N TYR A 542 -21.37 -16.56 -11.98
CA TYR A 542 -22.82 -16.80 -12.14
C TYR A 542 -23.41 -16.05 -13.34
N THR A 543 -23.06 -14.77 -13.52
CA THR A 543 -23.52 -13.99 -14.69
C THR A 543 -23.04 -14.59 -16.01
N THR A 544 -21.81 -15.08 -16.07
CA THR A 544 -21.27 -15.72 -17.29
C THR A 544 -21.94 -17.06 -17.59
N LEU A 545 -22.37 -17.78 -16.55
CA LEU A 545 -23.10 -19.06 -16.68
C LEU A 545 -24.61 -18.87 -16.94
N GLY A 546 -25.14 -17.64 -16.86
CA GLY A 546 -26.57 -17.38 -16.95
C GLY A 546 -27.36 -17.85 -15.73
N MET A 547 -26.70 -18.03 -14.58
CA MET A 547 -27.30 -18.39 -13.30
C MET A 547 -27.83 -17.13 -12.61
N TRP A 548 -28.95 -16.60 -13.11
CA TRP A 548 -29.44 -15.26 -12.77
C TRP A 548 -29.93 -15.12 -11.33
N ASP A 549 -30.53 -16.17 -10.76
CA ASP A 549 -31.04 -16.15 -9.37
C ASP A 549 -29.88 -16.07 -8.37
N GLU A 550 -28.85 -16.91 -8.57
CA GLU A 550 -27.63 -16.90 -7.76
C GLU A 550 -26.83 -15.61 -7.97
N ALA A 551 -26.73 -15.13 -9.20
CA ALA A 551 -26.09 -13.85 -9.51
C ALA A 551 -26.74 -12.68 -8.76
N ARG A 552 -28.08 -12.63 -8.77
CA ARG A 552 -28.86 -11.60 -8.07
C ARG A 552 -28.67 -11.67 -6.56
N ALA A 553 -28.86 -12.85 -5.97
CA ALA A 553 -28.70 -13.04 -4.53
C ALA A 553 -27.27 -12.70 -4.07
N THR A 554 -26.26 -13.07 -4.85
CA THR A 554 -24.85 -12.73 -4.56
C THR A 554 -24.60 -11.23 -4.66
N ALA A 555 -25.14 -10.56 -5.68
CA ALA A 555 -25.00 -9.11 -5.84
C ALA A 555 -25.71 -8.32 -4.74
N GLU A 556 -26.90 -8.73 -4.32
CA GLU A 556 -27.63 -8.12 -3.21
C GLU A 556 -26.85 -8.22 -1.89
N LYS A 557 -26.32 -9.41 -1.59
CA LYS A 557 -25.44 -9.61 -0.44
C LYS A 557 -24.20 -8.71 -0.50
N LEU A 558 -23.56 -8.67 -1.67
CA LEU A 558 -22.35 -7.86 -1.85
C LEU A 558 -22.64 -6.35 -1.71
N ILE A 559 -23.78 -5.86 -2.20
CA ILE A 559 -24.20 -4.45 -2.03
C ILE A 559 -24.45 -4.11 -0.54
N ILE A 560 -24.93 -5.06 0.25
CA ILE A 560 -25.10 -4.85 1.71
C ILE A 560 -23.73 -4.70 2.39
N ILE A 561 -22.73 -5.48 1.97
CA ILE A 561 -21.39 -5.48 2.57
C ILE A 561 -20.54 -4.30 2.06
N ASP A 562 -20.57 -4.06 0.75
CA ASP A 562 -19.92 -2.96 0.06
C ASP A 562 -20.91 -2.32 -0.93
N PRO A 563 -21.63 -1.26 -0.49
CA PRO A 563 -22.56 -0.52 -1.34
C PRO A 563 -21.91 0.11 -2.58
N THR A 564 -20.58 0.26 -2.59
CA THR A 564 -19.82 0.88 -3.67
C THR A 564 -19.23 -0.14 -4.65
N SER A 565 -19.48 -1.45 -4.47
CA SER A 565 -18.95 -2.50 -5.34
C SER A 565 -19.51 -2.40 -6.76
N ILE A 566 -18.65 -1.97 -7.69
CA ILE A 566 -18.94 -1.86 -9.12
C ILE A 566 -19.35 -3.21 -9.70
N GLN A 567 -18.71 -4.30 -9.26
CA GLN A 567 -19.02 -5.63 -9.74
C GLN A 567 -20.44 -6.05 -9.34
N ALA A 568 -20.87 -5.72 -8.12
CA ALA A 568 -22.21 -6.03 -7.65
C ALA A 568 -23.28 -5.26 -8.44
N HIS A 569 -23.10 -3.95 -8.64
CA HIS A 569 -24.03 -3.13 -9.43
C HIS A 569 -24.05 -3.53 -10.91
N ASN A 570 -22.91 -3.89 -11.50
CA ASN A 570 -22.85 -4.45 -12.85
C ASN A 570 -23.62 -5.77 -12.96
N THR A 571 -23.46 -6.67 -11.98
CA THR A 571 -24.21 -7.92 -11.93
C THR A 571 -25.71 -7.67 -11.78
N ARG A 572 -26.12 -6.75 -10.89
CA ARG A 572 -27.54 -6.38 -10.70
C ARG A 572 -28.14 -5.77 -11.97
N THR A 573 -27.40 -4.89 -12.63
CA THR A 573 -27.78 -4.31 -13.93
C THR A 573 -28.04 -5.40 -14.98
N GLN A 574 -27.16 -6.40 -15.06
CA GLN A 574 -27.34 -7.53 -15.98
C GLN A 574 -28.56 -8.38 -15.65
N CYS A 575 -28.84 -8.59 -14.36
CA CYS A 575 -30.06 -9.28 -13.94
C CYS A 575 -31.32 -8.50 -14.36
N HIS A 576 -31.38 -7.18 -14.14
CA HIS A 576 -32.50 -6.35 -14.58
C HIS A 576 -32.68 -6.33 -16.11
N LEU A 577 -31.58 -6.27 -16.88
CA LEU A 577 -31.63 -6.40 -18.34
C LEU A 577 -32.20 -7.75 -18.79
N ASN A 578 -31.90 -8.84 -18.08
CA ASN A 578 -32.45 -10.16 -18.34
C ASN A 578 -33.95 -10.24 -17.97
N ASP A 579 -34.34 -9.61 -16.86
CA ASP A 579 -35.74 -9.53 -16.41
C ASP A 579 -36.62 -8.66 -17.31
N LYS A 580 -36.02 -7.93 -18.26
CA LYS A 580 -36.68 -6.90 -19.08
C LYS A 580 -37.25 -5.76 -18.24
N ASP A 581 -36.52 -5.37 -17.19
CA ASP A 581 -36.75 -4.15 -16.42
C ASP A 581 -35.63 -3.13 -16.73
N PRO A 582 -35.68 -2.47 -17.90
CA PRO A 582 -34.59 -1.62 -18.34
C PRO A 582 -34.47 -0.31 -17.55
N GLN A 583 -35.54 0.14 -16.88
CA GLN A 583 -35.46 1.32 -16.01
C GLN A 583 -34.63 1.02 -14.76
N ALA A 584 -34.90 -0.09 -14.07
CA ALA A 584 -34.07 -0.50 -12.93
C ALA A 584 -32.61 -0.76 -13.35
N ALA A 585 -32.40 -1.27 -14.57
CA ALA A 585 -31.06 -1.45 -15.13
C ALA A 585 -30.32 -0.10 -15.33
N VAL A 586 -31.00 0.93 -15.85
CA VAL A 586 -30.42 2.28 -15.96
C VAL A 586 -30.00 2.80 -14.59
N ASP A 587 -30.88 2.70 -13.59
CA ASP A 587 -30.62 3.22 -12.25
C ASP A 587 -29.39 2.54 -11.61
N THR A 588 -29.29 1.21 -11.74
CA THR A 588 -28.12 0.46 -11.24
C THR A 588 -26.84 0.72 -12.02
N ALA A 589 -26.93 0.92 -13.34
CA ALA A 589 -25.76 1.22 -14.15
C ALA A 589 -25.23 2.63 -13.83
N LEU A 590 -26.12 3.59 -13.63
CA LEU A 590 -25.77 4.94 -13.17
C LEU A 590 -25.17 4.91 -11.76
N ALA A 591 -25.69 4.07 -10.86
CA ALA A 591 -25.06 3.86 -9.55
C ALA A 591 -23.61 3.36 -9.71
N ALA A 592 -23.37 2.33 -10.54
CA ALA A 592 -22.02 1.86 -10.83
C ALA A 592 -21.11 2.98 -11.40
N ILE A 593 -21.60 3.76 -12.36
CA ILE A 593 -20.85 4.88 -12.96
C ILE A 593 -20.60 6.00 -11.94
N SER A 594 -21.54 6.23 -11.01
CA SER A 594 -21.39 7.23 -9.94
C SER A 594 -20.28 6.88 -8.96
N PHE A 595 -20.05 5.58 -8.73
CA PHE A 595 -18.94 5.08 -7.93
C PHE A 595 -17.65 4.99 -8.76
N GLN A 596 -17.69 4.58 -10.03
CA GLN A 596 -16.50 4.54 -10.87
C GLN A 596 -16.85 4.81 -12.33
N PHE A 597 -16.64 6.05 -12.77
CA PHE A 597 -16.85 6.45 -14.16
C PHE A 597 -15.91 5.74 -15.12
N ALA A 598 -14.67 5.49 -14.71
CA ALA A 598 -13.69 4.75 -15.49
C ALA A 598 -14.01 3.23 -15.57
N SER A 599 -15.29 2.86 -15.70
CA SER A 599 -15.78 1.49 -15.85
C SER A 599 -16.40 1.32 -17.24
N PRO A 600 -15.62 0.82 -18.23
CA PRO A 600 -16.15 0.52 -19.57
C PRO A 600 -17.37 -0.40 -19.50
N ARG A 601 -17.34 -1.40 -18.61
CA ARG A 601 -18.46 -2.35 -18.44
C ARG A 601 -19.73 -1.66 -17.98
N ALA A 602 -19.66 -0.75 -17.01
CA ALA A 602 -20.84 -0.04 -16.52
C ALA A 602 -21.45 0.86 -17.60
N HIS A 603 -20.62 1.58 -18.36
CA HIS A 603 -21.06 2.38 -19.50
C HIS A 603 -21.70 1.54 -20.63
N HIS A 604 -21.14 0.37 -20.94
CA HIS A 604 -21.73 -0.54 -21.92
C HIS A 604 -23.09 -1.09 -21.44
N LEU A 605 -23.22 -1.41 -20.15
CA LEU A 605 -24.48 -1.87 -19.57
C LEU A 605 -25.54 -0.77 -19.53
N LEU A 606 -25.15 0.47 -19.19
CA LEU A 606 -26.03 1.63 -19.29
C LEU A 606 -26.54 1.82 -20.73
N GLY A 607 -25.62 1.80 -21.71
CA GLY A 607 -26.01 1.90 -23.13
C GLY A 607 -26.97 0.80 -23.55
N SER A 608 -26.75 -0.43 -23.06
CA SER A 608 -27.65 -1.57 -23.34
C SER A 608 -29.04 -1.39 -22.71
N ALA A 609 -29.12 -0.82 -21.51
CA ALA A 609 -30.38 -0.51 -20.83
C ALA A 609 -31.16 0.59 -21.54
N LEU A 610 -30.48 1.67 -21.93
CA LEU A 610 -31.06 2.81 -22.66
C LEU A 610 -31.58 2.39 -24.04
N ILE A 611 -30.92 1.45 -24.72
CA ILE A 611 -31.42 0.87 -25.97
C ILE A 611 -32.75 0.14 -25.76
N GLN A 612 -32.92 -0.61 -24.66
CA GLN A 612 -34.19 -1.26 -24.35
C GLN A 612 -35.31 -0.27 -24.01
N LEU A 613 -34.96 0.94 -23.55
CA LEU A 613 -35.88 2.06 -23.35
C LEU A 613 -36.11 2.90 -24.63
N GLU A 614 -35.48 2.55 -25.75
CA GLU A 614 -35.51 3.33 -26.99
C GLU A 614 -34.93 4.76 -26.84
N GLN A 615 -34.11 5.00 -25.82
CA GLN A 615 -33.38 6.25 -25.56
C GLN A 615 -32.04 6.24 -26.29
N PHE A 616 -32.09 6.37 -27.62
CA PHE A 616 -30.93 6.13 -28.50
C PHE A 616 -29.83 7.19 -28.40
N GLU A 617 -30.17 8.45 -28.12
CA GLU A 617 -29.20 9.54 -28.00
C GLU A 617 -28.34 9.37 -26.72
N GLU A 618 -29.00 9.09 -25.59
CA GLU A 618 -28.33 8.79 -24.33
C GLU A 618 -27.53 7.50 -24.41
N ALA A 619 -28.04 6.49 -25.12
CA ALA A 619 -27.30 5.26 -25.38
C ALA A 619 -26.02 5.54 -26.20
N GLU A 620 -26.08 6.38 -27.23
CA GLU A 620 -24.91 6.81 -28.01
C GLU A 620 -23.85 7.45 -27.09
N HIS A 621 -24.26 8.33 -26.17
CA HIS A 621 -23.34 8.95 -25.20
C HIS A 621 -22.69 7.92 -24.27
N ALA A 622 -23.48 7.03 -23.66
CA ALA A 622 -22.96 6.00 -22.77
C ALA A 622 -21.95 5.08 -23.48
N LEU A 623 -22.26 4.64 -24.71
CA LEU A 623 -21.39 3.77 -25.50
C LEU A 623 -20.12 4.49 -25.97
N LYS A 624 -20.20 5.78 -26.32
CA LYS A 624 -19.01 6.60 -26.63
C LYS A 624 -18.10 6.77 -25.43
N ASN A 625 -18.66 6.99 -24.23
CA ASN A 625 -17.86 7.05 -23.00
C ASN A 625 -17.16 5.70 -22.76
N CYS A 626 -17.84 4.58 -22.99
CA CYS A 626 -17.20 3.27 -22.95
C CYS A 626 -16.03 3.17 -23.96
N LEU A 627 -16.19 3.64 -25.20
CA LEU A 627 -15.13 3.62 -26.22
C LEU A 627 -13.99 4.62 -25.94
N GLN A 628 -14.25 5.69 -25.20
CA GLN A 628 -13.18 6.58 -24.76
C GLN A 628 -12.26 5.88 -23.76
N LEU A 629 -12.83 5.04 -22.89
CA LEU A 629 -12.12 4.27 -21.87
C LEU A 629 -11.51 2.97 -22.43
N ASP A 630 -12.21 2.31 -23.36
CA ASP A 630 -11.81 1.08 -24.03
C ASP A 630 -12.06 1.21 -25.54
N ARG A 631 -11.12 1.89 -26.22
CA ARG A 631 -11.19 2.22 -27.66
C ARG A 631 -11.35 0.99 -28.54
N GLU A 632 -10.92 -0.17 -28.07
CA GLU A 632 -10.90 -1.40 -28.84
C GLU A 632 -12.08 -2.35 -28.54
N ASN A 633 -13.10 -1.89 -27.83
CA ASN A 633 -14.21 -2.76 -27.44
C ASN A 633 -15.14 -3.14 -28.60
N ALA A 634 -14.88 -4.29 -29.24
CA ALA A 634 -15.65 -4.80 -30.37
C ALA A 634 -17.15 -5.00 -30.06
N SER A 635 -17.48 -5.39 -28.82
CA SER A 635 -18.87 -5.55 -28.40
C SER A 635 -19.60 -4.21 -28.42
N VAL A 636 -18.97 -3.18 -27.88
CA VAL A 636 -19.55 -1.82 -27.80
C VAL A 636 -19.63 -1.18 -29.18
N LEU A 637 -18.61 -1.35 -30.04
CA LEU A 637 -18.68 -0.90 -31.44
C LEU A 637 -19.85 -1.56 -32.18
N THR A 638 -20.07 -2.85 -31.95
CA THR A 638 -21.21 -3.58 -32.53
C THR A 638 -22.55 -3.05 -32.01
N THR A 639 -22.64 -2.80 -30.70
CA THR A 639 -23.84 -2.22 -30.08
C THR A 639 -24.12 -0.80 -30.60
N LEU A 640 -23.10 0.07 -30.65
CA LEU A 640 -23.23 1.45 -31.14
C LEU A 640 -23.57 1.50 -32.63
N LYS A 641 -23.00 0.60 -33.45
CA LYS A 641 -23.38 0.45 -34.85
C LYS A 641 -24.87 0.12 -34.98
N LYS A 642 -25.40 -0.79 -34.15
CA LYS A 642 -26.84 -1.11 -34.16
C LYS A 642 -27.69 0.11 -33.82
N VAL A 643 -27.27 0.92 -32.84
CA VAL A 643 -27.94 2.20 -32.52
C VAL A 643 -28.00 3.09 -33.76
N TYR A 644 -26.88 3.31 -34.45
CA TYR A 644 -26.87 4.12 -35.67
C TYR A 644 -27.71 3.55 -36.81
N GLN A 645 -27.80 2.23 -36.92
CA GLN A 645 -28.68 1.59 -37.91
C GLN A 645 -30.16 1.82 -37.58
N ILE A 646 -30.54 1.73 -36.30
CA ILE A 646 -31.90 1.97 -35.82
C ILE A 646 -32.29 3.44 -36.00
N THR A 647 -31.37 4.37 -35.72
CA THR A 647 -31.61 5.82 -35.87
C THR A 647 -31.33 6.33 -37.29
N GLU A 648 -31.18 5.45 -38.28
CA GLU A 648 -30.93 5.79 -39.70
C GLU A 648 -29.68 6.66 -39.98
N GLN A 649 -28.69 6.66 -39.09
CA GLN A 649 -27.41 7.37 -39.23
C GLN A 649 -26.40 6.55 -40.04
N THR A 650 -26.69 6.35 -41.32
CA THR A 650 -25.95 5.45 -42.24
C THR A 650 -24.46 5.76 -42.37
N GLU A 651 -24.06 7.02 -42.40
CA GLU A 651 -22.63 7.41 -42.47
C GLU A 651 -21.86 7.00 -41.21
N LYS A 652 -22.42 7.25 -40.02
CA LYS A 652 -21.79 6.85 -38.75
C LYS A 652 -21.75 5.32 -38.61
N ALA A 653 -22.80 4.62 -39.02
CA ALA A 653 -22.82 3.16 -39.03
C ALA A 653 -21.74 2.56 -39.96
N ALA A 654 -21.53 3.17 -41.14
CA ALA A 654 -20.48 2.76 -42.07
C ALA A 654 -19.07 3.04 -41.53
N ALA A 655 -18.87 4.16 -40.84
CA ALA A 655 -17.61 4.47 -40.16
C ALA A 655 -17.26 3.40 -39.10
N LEU A 656 -18.23 3.01 -38.26
CA LEU A 656 -18.01 1.94 -37.27
C LEU A 656 -17.81 0.56 -37.91
N GLU A 657 -18.42 0.28 -39.05
CA GLU A 657 -18.14 -0.95 -39.80
C GLU A 657 -16.68 -1.01 -40.25
N ASN A 658 -16.13 0.12 -40.72
CA ASN A 658 -14.72 0.23 -41.06
C ASN A 658 -13.83 0.02 -39.84
N ASP A 659 -14.20 0.56 -38.67
CA ASP A 659 -13.47 0.34 -37.42
C ASP A 659 -13.53 -1.12 -36.96
N LEU A 660 -14.68 -1.78 -37.06
CA LEU A 660 -14.84 -3.21 -36.75
C LEU A 660 -14.03 -4.10 -37.72
N VAL A 661 -14.02 -3.77 -39.01
CA VAL A 661 -13.19 -4.47 -40.01
C VAL A 661 -11.71 -4.22 -39.72
N ARG A 662 -11.32 -2.98 -39.43
CA ARG A 662 -9.96 -2.62 -39.03
C ARG A 662 -9.53 -3.40 -37.79
N GLN A 663 -10.39 -3.49 -36.77
CA GLN A 663 -10.13 -4.32 -35.60
C GLN A 663 -9.98 -5.80 -35.96
N LYS A 664 -10.87 -6.38 -36.76
CA LYS A 664 -10.73 -7.78 -37.21
C LYS A 664 -9.43 -8.02 -37.96
N VAL A 665 -9.02 -7.10 -38.84
CA VAL A 665 -7.77 -7.18 -39.60
C VAL A 665 -6.54 -7.00 -38.70
N ILE A 666 -6.57 -6.04 -37.77
CA ILE A 666 -5.52 -5.87 -36.74
C ILE A 666 -5.43 -7.12 -35.86
N HIS A 667 -6.57 -7.69 -35.44
CA HIS A 667 -6.65 -8.86 -34.58
C HIS A 667 -6.06 -10.11 -35.22
N THR A 668 -6.17 -10.25 -36.55
CA THR A 668 -5.73 -11.44 -37.30
C THR A 668 -4.30 -11.35 -37.85
N SER A 669 -3.66 -10.16 -37.91
CA SER A 669 -2.33 -10.01 -38.55
C SER A 669 -1.33 -9.19 -37.75
N GLN A 670 -1.73 -8.06 -37.17
CA GLN A 670 -0.80 -7.16 -36.46
C GLN A 670 -0.72 -7.46 -34.98
N ARG A 671 -1.84 -7.74 -34.32
CA ARG A 671 -1.89 -8.17 -32.92
C ARG A 671 -1.27 -9.55 -32.77
N GLU A 672 -1.54 -10.49 -33.69
CA GLU A 672 -0.83 -11.77 -33.69
C GLU A 672 0.67 -11.60 -33.91
N LYS A 673 1.13 -10.76 -34.85
CA LYS A 673 2.56 -10.47 -35.00
C LYS A 673 3.17 -9.78 -33.78
N HIS A 674 2.46 -8.84 -33.18
CA HIS A 674 2.90 -8.11 -31.98
C HIS A 674 2.96 -9.04 -30.77
N LEU A 675 1.90 -9.82 -30.51
CA LEU A 675 1.89 -10.87 -29.50
C LEU A 675 2.93 -11.95 -29.79
N THR A 676 3.19 -12.29 -31.05
CA THR A 676 4.27 -13.23 -31.43
C THR A 676 5.65 -12.62 -31.15
N SER A 677 5.85 -11.33 -31.41
CA SER A 677 7.07 -10.61 -31.07
C SER A 677 7.30 -10.51 -29.56
N LEU A 678 6.22 -10.30 -28.79
CA LEU A 678 6.23 -10.37 -27.33
C LEU A 678 6.55 -11.81 -26.87
N ARG A 679 5.88 -12.82 -27.43
CA ARG A 679 6.04 -14.26 -27.13
C ARG A 679 7.46 -14.76 -27.36
N HIS A 680 8.17 -14.29 -28.38
CA HIS A 680 9.52 -14.77 -28.67
C HIS A 680 10.49 -14.52 -27.50
N GLY A 681 10.35 -13.37 -26.81
CA GLY A 681 11.08 -13.08 -25.58
C GLY A 681 10.55 -13.82 -24.36
N ILE A 682 9.22 -13.92 -24.24
CA ILE A 682 8.54 -14.52 -23.08
C ILE A 682 8.80 -16.03 -23.02
N THR A 683 8.62 -16.77 -24.12
CA THR A 683 8.80 -18.23 -24.14
C THR A 683 10.25 -18.62 -23.87
N ALA A 684 11.22 -17.84 -24.37
CA ALA A 684 12.64 -18.08 -24.09
C ALA A 684 12.96 -17.89 -22.60
N ARG A 685 12.46 -16.80 -22.00
CA ARG A 685 12.58 -16.53 -20.56
C ARG A 685 11.84 -17.58 -19.71
N ALA A 686 10.62 -17.94 -20.09
CA ALA A 686 9.81 -18.97 -19.44
C ALA A 686 10.49 -20.35 -19.46
N LYS A 687 11.01 -20.75 -20.62
CA LYS A 687 11.77 -21.99 -20.76
C LYS A 687 13.04 -21.99 -19.91
N ALA A 688 13.78 -20.87 -19.87
CA ALA A 688 14.94 -20.72 -19.00
C ALA A 688 14.56 -20.82 -17.50
N ARG A 689 13.41 -20.24 -17.09
CA ARG A 689 12.85 -20.38 -15.74
C ARG A 689 12.48 -21.83 -15.43
N HIS A 690 11.75 -22.49 -16.32
CA HIS A 690 11.36 -23.88 -16.17
C HIS A 690 12.58 -24.79 -16.03
N SER A 691 13.60 -24.61 -16.87
CA SER A 691 14.85 -25.38 -16.76
C SER A 691 15.57 -25.16 -15.42
N LYS A 692 15.68 -23.91 -14.94
CA LYS A 692 16.25 -23.63 -13.60
C LYS A 692 15.43 -24.29 -12.48
N ARG A 693 14.09 -24.26 -12.57
CA ARG A 693 13.18 -24.87 -11.59
C ARG A 693 13.29 -26.39 -11.60
N MET A 694 13.30 -27.02 -12.77
CA MET A 694 13.47 -28.47 -12.90
C MET A 694 14.82 -28.91 -12.35
N ALA A 695 15.90 -28.18 -12.60
CA ALA A 695 17.20 -28.46 -11.98
C ALA A 695 17.14 -28.36 -10.44
N LYS A 696 16.41 -27.39 -9.88
CA LYS A 696 16.17 -27.26 -8.43
C LYS A 696 15.33 -28.41 -7.88
N ARG A 697 14.25 -28.82 -8.57
CA ARG A 697 13.41 -29.97 -8.21
C ARG A 697 14.19 -31.28 -8.27
N GLU A 698 15.02 -31.48 -9.30
CA GLU A 698 15.90 -32.64 -9.40
C GLU A 698 16.94 -32.67 -8.30
N ALA A 699 17.51 -31.52 -7.93
CA ALA A 699 18.40 -31.42 -6.77
C ALA A 699 17.68 -31.79 -5.47
N ALA A 700 16.47 -31.26 -5.25
CA ALA A 700 15.64 -31.59 -4.08
C ALA A 700 15.20 -33.06 -4.07
N ALA A 701 14.87 -33.65 -5.22
CA ALA A 701 14.51 -35.07 -5.34
C ALA A 701 15.70 -35.99 -5.08
N LYS A 702 16.89 -35.63 -5.56
CA LYS A 702 18.15 -36.30 -5.21
C LYS A 702 18.44 -36.21 -3.71
N GLU A 703 18.08 -35.09 -3.09
CA GLU A 703 18.23 -34.89 -1.64
C GLU A 703 17.21 -35.68 -0.81
N ALA A 704 15.99 -35.87 -1.34
CA ALA A 704 14.94 -36.71 -0.75
C ALA A 704 15.24 -38.22 -0.83
N ALA A 705 16.10 -38.66 -1.75
CA ALA A 705 16.53 -40.05 -1.88
C ALA A 705 17.56 -40.50 -0.82
N ILE A 706 18.01 -39.60 0.05
CA ILE A 706 19.01 -39.86 1.10
C ILE A 706 18.32 -40.41 2.35
N LYS A 707 18.91 -41.46 2.96
CA LYS A 707 18.35 -42.16 4.12
C LYS A 707 18.23 -41.21 5.34
N PRO A 708 17.07 -41.17 6.03
CA PRO A 708 16.90 -40.44 7.30
C PRO A 708 17.82 -40.93 8.43
N CYS A 709 18.55 -40.02 9.07
CA CYS A 709 19.20 -40.20 10.38
C CYS A 709 18.29 -39.77 11.55
N SER A 710 18.67 -40.15 12.78
CA SER A 710 18.05 -39.69 14.03
C SER A 710 19.07 -38.95 14.89
N PHE A 711 18.71 -37.80 15.46
CA PHE A 711 19.63 -36.94 16.22
C PHE A 711 19.08 -36.63 17.61
N THR A 712 19.98 -36.56 18.60
CA THR A 712 19.67 -36.00 19.93
C THR A 712 20.20 -34.58 20.01
N ILE A 713 19.31 -33.62 20.29
CA ILE A 713 19.62 -32.18 20.29
C ILE A 713 19.36 -31.61 21.68
N VAL A 714 20.35 -30.90 22.22
CA VAL A 714 20.17 -30.02 23.39
C VAL A 714 19.98 -28.59 22.89
N SER A 715 18.86 -27.97 23.26
CA SER A 715 18.50 -26.62 22.82
C SER A 715 17.90 -25.77 23.94
N GLY A 716 17.72 -24.48 23.66
CA GLY A 716 17.18 -23.48 24.57
C GLY A 716 17.59 -22.06 24.16
N LEU A 717 17.15 -21.07 24.92
CA LEU A 717 17.66 -19.70 24.80
C LEU A 717 19.16 -19.64 25.17
N PRO A 718 19.96 -18.72 24.62
CA PRO A 718 21.33 -18.52 25.10
C PRO A 718 21.32 -18.23 26.61
N ARG A 719 22.13 -18.96 27.40
CA ARG A 719 22.18 -18.91 28.90
C ARG A 719 21.03 -19.58 29.65
N SER A 720 20.23 -20.42 28.99
CA SER A 720 19.15 -21.23 29.60
C SER A 720 19.59 -22.49 30.36
N GLY A 721 20.88 -22.83 30.35
CA GLY A 721 21.39 -24.06 30.98
C GLY A 721 21.77 -25.20 30.01
N THR A 722 21.76 -24.95 28.70
CA THR A 722 22.14 -25.94 27.68
C THR A 722 23.55 -26.52 27.85
N SER A 723 24.52 -25.72 28.30
CA SER A 723 25.87 -26.23 28.59
C SER A 723 25.92 -27.19 29.77
N LEU A 724 25.11 -26.99 30.81
CA LEU A 724 24.98 -27.94 31.93
C LEU A 724 24.43 -29.28 31.42
N MET A 725 23.37 -29.25 30.61
CA MET A 725 22.79 -30.47 30.03
C MET A 725 23.80 -31.24 29.17
N MET A 726 24.58 -30.54 28.32
CA MET A 726 25.65 -31.20 27.54
C MET A 726 26.69 -31.88 28.47
N GLN A 727 27.10 -31.22 29.55
CA GLN A 727 28.04 -31.78 30.53
C GLN A 727 27.46 -33.01 31.23
N MET A 728 26.18 -32.96 31.63
CA MET A 728 25.47 -34.08 32.23
C MET A 728 25.48 -35.28 31.28
N LEU A 729 25.05 -35.11 30.03
CA LEU A 729 25.00 -36.19 29.02
C LEU A 729 26.40 -36.78 28.72
N ARG A 730 27.45 -35.96 28.78
CA ARG A 730 28.84 -36.44 28.67
C ARG A 730 29.27 -37.26 29.88
N ALA A 731 29.00 -36.80 31.10
CA ALA A 731 29.33 -37.53 32.34
C ALA A 731 28.60 -38.90 32.38
N ALA A 732 27.44 -38.94 31.75
CA ALA A 732 26.63 -40.09 31.47
C ALA A 732 27.19 -41.07 30.42
N GLY A 733 28.24 -40.69 29.67
CA GLY A 733 28.90 -41.52 28.65
C GLY A 733 28.39 -41.33 27.22
N MET A 734 27.60 -40.29 26.93
CA MET A 734 27.17 -39.99 25.57
C MET A 734 28.25 -39.21 24.79
N ASP A 735 28.43 -39.56 23.53
CA ASP A 735 29.32 -38.84 22.63
C ASP A 735 28.71 -37.50 22.20
N LEU A 736 29.47 -36.43 22.38
CA LEU A 736 29.06 -35.07 22.03
C LEU A 736 29.68 -34.62 20.70
N MET A 737 28.93 -33.86 19.91
CA MET A 737 29.45 -33.12 18.77
C MET A 737 29.90 -31.73 19.22
N HIS A 738 31.21 -31.48 19.18
CA HIS A 738 31.81 -30.17 19.47
C HIS A 738 33.14 -30.01 18.72
N ASP A 739 33.57 -28.78 18.45
CA ASP A 739 34.86 -28.49 17.77
C ASP A 739 35.93 -27.90 18.71
N GLY A 740 35.58 -27.61 19.97
CA GLY A 740 36.51 -27.11 20.98
C GLY A 740 37.07 -25.71 20.70
N LYS A 741 36.55 -24.98 19.69
CA LYS A 741 37.04 -23.64 19.34
C LYS A 741 36.80 -22.63 20.46
N ARG A 742 35.65 -22.73 21.13
CA ARG A 742 35.29 -21.88 22.27
C ARG A 742 35.73 -22.53 23.58
N LYS A 743 36.79 -21.99 24.19
CA LYS A 743 37.34 -22.47 25.47
C LYS A 743 36.49 -22.00 26.66
N ALA A 744 36.68 -22.65 27.80
CA ALA A 744 36.10 -22.22 29.07
C ALA A 744 36.59 -20.81 29.45
N ASP A 745 35.71 -20.03 30.08
CA ASP A 745 35.97 -18.67 30.54
C ASP A 745 35.26 -18.41 31.89
N GLU A 746 35.39 -17.20 32.42
CA GLU A 746 34.76 -16.82 33.70
C GLU A 746 33.22 -16.89 33.67
N ASP A 747 32.62 -16.83 32.47
CA ASP A 747 31.17 -16.92 32.27
C ASP A 747 30.67 -18.38 32.21
N ASN A 748 31.56 -19.32 31.86
CA ASN A 748 31.30 -20.75 31.81
C ASN A 748 32.60 -21.57 32.00
N LEU A 749 32.89 -21.89 33.27
CA LEU A 749 34.14 -22.51 33.73
C LEU A 749 34.38 -23.92 33.15
N GLU A 750 33.35 -24.61 32.70
CA GLU A 750 33.40 -25.99 32.21
C GLU A 750 33.21 -26.08 30.68
N GLY A 751 33.27 -24.93 29.98
CA GLY A 751 33.23 -24.86 28.52
C GLY A 751 31.84 -24.94 27.89
N TYR A 752 31.76 -24.56 26.61
CA TYR A 752 30.48 -24.30 25.94
C TYR A 752 29.90 -25.50 25.16
N TRP A 753 30.75 -26.46 24.79
CA TRP A 753 30.39 -27.69 24.07
C TRP A 753 29.65 -27.39 22.76
N GLU A 754 30.18 -26.43 22.00
CA GLU A 754 29.60 -25.93 20.75
C GLU A 754 30.35 -26.50 19.54
N TRP A 755 29.62 -26.64 18.43
CA TRP A 755 30.16 -26.91 17.11
C TRP A 755 29.84 -25.71 16.22
N GLU A 756 30.81 -24.84 15.96
CA GLU A 756 30.57 -23.54 15.31
C GLU A 756 29.97 -23.69 13.90
N GLU A 757 30.35 -24.73 13.17
CA GLU A 757 29.89 -24.93 11.79
C GLU A 757 28.38 -25.11 11.71
N ILE A 758 27.70 -25.56 12.78
CA ILE A 758 26.25 -25.73 12.83
C ILE A 758 25.48 -24.44 12.48
N LYS A 759 26.09 -23.27 12.68
CA LYS A 759 25.53 -21.96 12.28
C LYS A 759 25.33 -21.85 10.76
N SER A 760 26.00 -22.68 9.99
CA SER A 760 25.89 -22.75 8.53
C SER A 760 24.74 -23.64 8.06
N LEU A 761 23.90 -24.19 8.95
CA LEU A 761 22.71 -25.01 8.62
C LEU A 761 21.87 -24.41 7.48
N LYS A 762 21.69 -23.09 7.45
CA LYS A 762 20.94 -22.40 6.38
C LYS A 762 21.57 -22.58 4.99
N LYS A 763 22.91 -22.54 4.91
CA LYS A 763 23.66 -22.63 3.65
C LYS A 763 23.96 -24.08 3.28
N THR A 764 24.16 -24.93 4.28
CA THR A 764 24.60 -26.32 4.12
C THR A 764 23.76 -27.23 5.04
N PRO A 765 22.48 -27.51 4.70
CA PRO A 765 21.57 -28.25 5.59
C PRO A 765 22.05 -29.67 5.93
N ARG A 766 22.76 -30.31 5.00
CA ARG A 766 23.35 -31.65 5.18
C ARG A 766 24.51 -31.71 6.15
N LEU A 767 25.03 -30.58 6.60
CA LEU A 767 26.10 -30.53 7.58
C LEU A 767 25.76 -31.37 8.81
N ILE A 768 24.49 -31.33 9.26
CA ILE A 768 24.04 -32.05 10.46
C ILE A 768 24.26 -33.57 10.40
N GLU A 769 24.33 -34.17 9.21
CA GLU A 769 24.62 -35.61 9.04
C GLU A 769 26.00 -36.01 9.60
N GLN A 770 26.95 -35.07 9.71
CA GLN A 770 28.26 -35.35 10.32
C GLN A 770 28.19 -35.64 11.82
N ALA A 771 27.07 -35.31 12.43
CA ALA A 771 26.82 -35.51 13.84
C ALA A 771 25.90 -36.71 14.12
N ASP A 772 25.72 -37.59 13.12
CA ASP A 772 25.02 -38.85 13.28
C ASP A 772 25.64 -39.66 14.44
N GLY A 773 24.77 -40.21 15.30
CA GLY A 773 25.16 -40.92 16.52
C GLY A 773 25.71 -40.06 17.67
N LYS A 774 25.73 -38.73 17.56
CA LYS A 774 26.22 -37.81 18.61
C LYS A 774 25.14 -36.87 19.13
N VAL A 775 25.31 -36.40 20.36
CA VAL A 775 24.49 -35.33 20.95
C VAL A 775 25.02 -33.97 20.51
N ILE A 776 24.13 -33.11 20.00
CA ILE A 776 24.51 -31.81 19.43
C ILE A 776 23.82 -30.69 20.19
N LYS A 777 24.57 -29.62 20.44
CA LYS A 777 23.98 -28.38 20.94
C LYS A 777 23.56 -27.49 19.77
N VAL A 778 22.28 -27.18 19.67
CA VAL A 778 21.72 -26.28 18.63
C VAL A 778 20.94 -25.17 19.32
N ILE A 779 21.23 -23.91 19.00
CA ILE A 779 20.48 -22.79 19.59
C ILE A 779 19.04 -22.77 19.06
N SER A 780 18.10 -22.30 19.89
CA SER A 780 16.66 -22.28 19.54
C SER A 780 16.35 -21.61 18.19
N ALA A 781 17.09 -20.56 17.83
CA ALA A 781 16.93 -19.84 16.56
C ALA A 781 17.26 -20.67 15.30
N LEU A 782 18.03 -21.76 15.43
CA LEU A 782 18.40 -22.63 14.32
C LEU A 782 17.52 -23.88 14.21
N LEU A 783 16.70 -24.19 15.23
CA LEU A 783 15.82 -25.36 15.20
C LEU A 783 14.83 -25.35 14.02
N PRO A 784 14.23 -24.20 13.62
CA PRO A 784 13.35 -24.18 12.44
C PRO A 784 14.07 -24.49 11.11
N LEU A 785 15.40 -24.47 11.09
CA LEU A 785 16.21 -24.74 9.90
C LEU A 785 16.64 -26.22 9.81
N LEU A 786 16.25 -27.05 10.78
CA LEU A 786 16.57 -28.47 10.77
C LEU A 786 15.89 -29.18 9.59
N PRO A 787 16.62 -30.00 8.81
CA PRO A 787 16.03 -30.71 7.69
C PRO A 787 14.86 -31.63 8.13
N PRO A 788 13.65 -31.49 7.57
CA PRO A 788 12.45 -32.19 8.06
C PRO A 788 12.47 -33.71 7.82
N ARG A 789 13.40 -34.20 7.00
CA ARG A 789 13.54 -35.64 6.67
C ARG A 789 14.11 -36.49 7.80
N HIS A 790 14.77 -35.88 8.78
CA HIS A 790 15.41 -36.59 9.89
C HIS A 790 14.51 -36.61 11.11
N HIS A 791 14.78 -37.54 12.03
CA HIS A 791 14.10 -37.59 13.31
C HIS A 791 14.93 -36.85 14.36
N TYR A 792 14.29 -36.09 15.24
CA TYR A 792 14.98 -35.28 16.24
C TYR A 792 14.39 -35.52 17.63
N HIS A 793 15.24 -35.90 18.58
CA HIS A 793 14.93 -35.93 20.00
C HIS A 793 15.48 -34.65 20.64
N VAL A 794 14.62 -33.66 20.88
CA VAL A 794 14.99 -32.34 21.36
C VAL A 794 14.79 -32.24 22.87
N ILE A 795 15.88 -32.04 23.60
CA ILE A 795 15.91 -31.66 25.01
C ILE A 795 15.98 -30.12 25.08
N PHE A 796 14.85 -29.49 25.39
CA PHE A 796 14.73 -28.03 25.44
C PHE A 796 14.84 -27.52 26.89
N MET A 797 15.90 -26.77 27.17
CA MET A 797 16.17 -26.17 28.47
C MET A 797 15.34 -24.90 28.68
N LYS A 798 14.61 -24.86 29.80
CA LYS A 798 13.77 -23.73 30.21
C LYS A 798 14.36 -23.02 31.41
N ARG A 799 14.39 -21.71 31.33
CA ARG A 799 14.75 -20.80 32.40
C ARG A 799 13.90 -19.53 32.25
N PRO A 800 13.44 -18.89 33.34
CA PRO A 800 12.74 -17.62 33.25
C PRO A 800 13.48 -16.63 32.34
N VAL A 801 12.77 -15.98 31.40
CA VAL A 801 13.41 -15.16 30.37
C VAL A 801 14.09 -13.93 31.00
N GLU A 802 13.52 -13.43 32.08
CA GLU A 802 14.05 -12.35 32.89
C GLU A 802 15.45 -12.72 33.43
N GLU A 803 15.62 -13.94 33.97
CA GLU A 803 16.93 -14.42 34.44
C GLU A 803 17.94 -14.63 33.29
N VAL A 804 17.45 -15.06 32.13
CA VAL A 804 18.26 -15.22 30.92
C VAL A 804 18.80 -13.87 30.46
N VAL A 805 17.93 -12.87 30.35
CA VAL A 805 18.27 -11.50 29.95
C VAL A 805 19.20 -10.86 30.98
N ASP A 806 18.93 -10.99 32.28
CA ASP A 806 19.82 -10.49 33.34
C ASP A 806 21.21 -11.13 33.28
N SER A 807 21.28 -12.43 32.95
CA SER A 807 22.57 -13.09 32.74
C SER A 807 23.31 -12.61 31.50
N GLN A 808 22.60 -12.24 30.43
CA GLN A 808 23.21 -11.69 29.21
C GLN A 808 23.70 -10.27 29.45
N TRP A 809 22.94 -9.47 30.19
CA TRP A 809 23.27 -8.08 30.53
C TRP A 809 24.56 -7.98 31.33
N LYS A 810 24.68 -8.76 32.42
CA LYS A 810 25.92 -8.81 33.23
C LYS A 810 27.14 -9.27 32.44
N MET A 811 26.95 -10.12 31.42
CA MET A 811 28.04 -10.55 30.54
C MET A 811 28.50 -9.43 29.60
N ILE A 812 27.55 -8.67 29.03
CA ILE A 812 27.82 -7.52 28.16
C ILE A 812 28.55 -6.41 28.95
N GLU A 813 28.07 -6.10 30.16
CA GLU A 813 28.71 -5.14 31.07
C GLU A 813 30.16 -5.55 31.40
N ARG A 814 30.40 -6.82 31.74
CA ARG A 814 31.75 -7.34 32.01
C ARG A 814 32.70 -7.24 30.81
N ARG A 815 32.17 -7.22 29.59
CA ARG A 815 32.93 -7.10 28.34
C ARG A 815 33.10 -5.65 27.87
N GLY A 816 32.61 -4.67 28.61
CA GLY A 816 32.72 -3.25 28.29
C GLY A 816 31.95 -2.84 27.02
N GLN A 817 30.87 -3.55 26.69
CA GLN A 817 30.04 -3.27 25.51
C GLN A 817 28.70 -2.63 25.92
N ASN A 818 28.14 -1.78 25.06
CA ASN A 818 26.81 -1.21 25.27
C ASN A 818 25.73 -2.09 24.60
N PRO A 819 24.58 -2.32 25.27
CA PRO A 819 23.48 -3.07 24.69
C PRO A 819 22.83 -2.29 23.54
N VAL A 820 22.53 -2.99 22.45
CA VAL A 820 21.98 -2.43 21.19
C VAL A 820 20.46 -2.23 21.26
N SER A 821 19.79 -2.76 22.28
CA SER A 821 18.32 -2.72 22.41
C SER A 821 17.91 -2.48 23.86
N GLU A 822 16.74 -1.90 24.06
CA GLU A 822 16.17 -1.70 25.40
C GLU A 822 15.86 -3.04 26.09
N LYS A 823 16.09 -3.10 27.41
CA LYS A 823 16.00 -4.34 28.19
C LYS A 823 14.60 -4.98 28.15
N GLN A 824 13.53 -4.19 28.25
CA GLN A 824 12.14 -4.68 28.19
C GLN A 824 11.78 -5.24 26.81
N HIS A 825 12.19 -4.55 25.74
CA HIS A 825 12.00 -5.04 24.39
C HIS A 825 12.71 -6.38 24.14
N LEU A 826 13.92 -6.55 24.69
CA LEU A 826 14.66 -7.81 24.60
C LEU A 826 13.96 -8.96 25.36
N ILE A 827 13.39 -8.70 26.54
CA ILE A 827 12.59 -9.68 27.29
C ILE A 827 11.39 -10.13 26.44
N GLN A 828 10.60 -9.18 25.93
CA GLN A 828 9.41 -9.48 25.12
C GLN A 828 9.78 -10.27 23.85
N THR A 829 10.87 -9.89 23.19
CA THR A 829 11.38 -10.58 21.99
C THR A 829 11.79 -12.02 22.28
N GLN A 830 12.55 -12.25 23.36
CA GLN A 830 12.98 -13.61 23.74
C GLN A 830 11.82 -14.48 24.25
N GLN A 831 10.86 -13.91 24.98
CA GLN A 831 9.63 -14.60 25.38
C GLN A 831 8.83 -15.04 24.16
N THR A 832 8.64 -14.14 23.19
CA THR A 832 7.91 -14.43 21.94
C THR A 832 8.62 -15.52 21.14
N HIS A 833 9.93 -15.39 20.95
CA HIS A 833 10.76 -16.38 20.26
C HIS A 833 10.68 -17.78 20.90
N ALA A 834 10.82 -17.87 22.23
CA ALA A 834 10.73 -19.14 22.94
C ALA A 834 9.34 -19.79 22.79
N LYS A 835 8.27 -19.01 22.94
CA LYS A 835 6.88 -19.48 22.78
C LYS A 835 6.62 -20.00 21.36
N GLN A 836 7.04 -19.24 20.34
CA GLN A 836 6.88 -19.61 18.93
C GLN A 836 7.68 -20.87 18.59
N THR A 837 8.94 -20.93 19.03
CA THR A 837 9.79 -22.09 18.78
C THR A 837 9.18 -23.36 19.37
N LEU A 838 8.75 -23.34 20.64
CA LEU A 838 8.12 -24.50 21.28
C LEU A 838 6.79 -24.89 20.62
N ALA A 839 5.97 -23.91 20.24
CA ALA A 839 4.71 -24.18 19.53
C ALA A 839 4.97 -24.87 18.17
N GLN A 840 5.98 -24.42 17.42
CA GLN A 840 6.37 -25.01 16.15
C GLN A 840 6.89 -26.44 16.34
N LEU A 841 7.81 -26.66 17.29
CA LEU A 841 8.38 -28.00 17.54
C LEU A 841 7.30 -29.03 17.90
N ARG A 842 6.30 -28.64 18.71
CA ARG A 842 5.18 -29.52 19.08
C ARG A 842 4.28 -29.91 17.89
N GLN A 843 4.33 -29.16 16.80
CA GLN A 843 3.57 -29.46 15.57
C GLN A 843 4.36 -30.35 14.59
N CYS A 844 5.68 -30.48 14.77
CA CYS A 844 6.54 -31.27 13.90
C CYS A 844 6.43 -32.77 14.21
N LYS A 845 5.92 -33.56 13.26
CA LYS A 845 5.76 -35.03 13.42
C LYS A 845 7.08 -35.79 13.54
N ASN A 846 8.19 -35.18 13.14
CA ASN A 846 9.54 -35.76 13.15
C ASN A 846 10.38 -35.28 14.35
N VAL A 847 9.74 -34.68 15.36
CA VAL A 847 10.38 -34.15 16.55
C VAL A 847 9.73 -34.74 17.80
N ASP A 848 10.52 -35.43 18.61
CA ASP A 848 10.18 -35.70 20.01
C ASP A 848 10.73 -34.55 20.86
N LEU A 849 9.92 -34.00 21.76
CA LEU A 849 10.30 -32.85 22.58
C LEU A 849 10.14 -33.17 24.07
N ILE A 850 11.19 -32.93 24.85
CA ILE A 850 11.12 -32.81 26.31
C ILE A 850 11.55 -31.41 26.74
N GLU A 851 10.81 -30.85 27.69
CA GLU A 851 11.14 -29.59 28.35
C GLU A 851 11.77 -29.89 29.71
N ILE A 852 12.96 -29.33 29.96
CA ILE A 852 13.68 -29.47 31.22
C ILE A 852 13.78 -28.10 31.90
N ASP A 853 13.25 -28.00 33.12
CA ASP A 853 13.31 -26.79 33.93
C ASP A 853 14.69 -26.67 34.59
N TYR A 854 15.46 -25.65 34.23
CA TYR A 854 16.82 -25.44 34.71
C TYR A 854 16.87 -25.12 36.21
N PRO A 855 16.07 -24.17 36.75
CA PRO A 855 16.00 -23.95 38.20
C PRO A 855 15.70 -25.24 38.99
N GLU A 856 14.70 -26.02 38.58
CA GLU A 856 14.33 -27.26 39.25
C GLU A 856 15.39 -28.35 39.08
N MET A 857 16.01 -28.47 37.90
CA MET A 857 17.12 -29.40 37.66
C MET A 857 18.30 -29.12 38.60
N VAL A 858 18.57 -27.85 38.95
CA VAL A 858 19.66 -27.50 39.87
C VAL A 858 19.27 -27.69 41.33
N ALA A 859 18.02 -27.38 41.70
CA ALA A 859 17.56 -27.42 43.09
C ALA A 859 17.11 -28.81 43.55
N ASN A 860 16.30 -29.49 42.74
CA ASN A 860 15.64 -30.76 43.05
C ASN A 860 15.61 -31.67 41.78
N PRO A 861 16.76 -32.23 41.35
CA PRO A 861 16.89 -32.86 40.03
C PRO A 861 16.03 -34.11 39.81
N GLY A 862 15.55 -34.78 40.85
CA GLY A 862 14.95 -36.12 40.76
C GLY A 862 13.85 -36.24 39.70
N SER A 863 12.85 -35.36 39.74
CA SER A 863 11.71 -35.40 38.80
C SER A 863 12.13 -35.12 37.35
N GLN A 864 13.09 -34.22 37.15
CA GLN A 864 13.61 -33.86 35.82
C GLN A 864 14.48 -34.99 35.24
N LEU A 865 15.26 -35.68 36.09
CA LEU A 865 16.09 -36.83 35.69
C LEU A 865 15.23 -38.03 35.28
N ASP A 866 14.14 -38.31 35.99
CA ASP A 866 13.21 -39.38 35.64
C ASP A 866 12.52 -39.12 34.29
N ALA A 867 12.12 -37.88 34.04
CA ALA A 867 11.56 -37.46 32.76
C ALA A 867 12.58 -37.60 31.62
N LEU A 868 13.82 -37.15 31.84
CA LEU A 868 14.92 -37.27 30.87
C LEU A 868 15.24 -38.74 30.56
N LYS A 869 15.25 -39.60 31.57
CA LYS A 869 15.48 -41.04 31.41
C LYS A 869 14.38 -41.69 30.57
N THR A 870 13.12 -41.34 30.85
CA THR A 870 11.98 -41.84 30.07
C THR A 870 12.06 -41.41 28.61
N PHE A 871 12.47 -40.15 28.37
CA PHE A 871 12.59 -39.59 27.03
C PHE A 871 13.71 -40.23 26.19
N LEU A 872 14.88 -40.51 26.81
CA LEU A 872 16.03 -41.10 26.11
C LEU A 872 15.95 -42.63 25.96
N GLY A 873 15.03 -43.31 26.66
CA GLY A 873 14.79 -44.74 26.51
C GLY A 873 16.02 -45.62 26.80
N GLU A 874 16.35 -46.57 25.92
CA GLU A 874 17.51 -47.46 26.07
C GLU A 874 18.86 -46.72 26.00
N THR A 875 18.87 -45.49 25.49
CA THR A 875 20.07 -44.62 25.48
C THR A 875 20.19 -43.76 26.75
N ALA A 876 19.25 -43.92 27.68
CA ALA A 876 19.20 -43.13 28.89
C ALA A 876 20.34 -43.51 29.86
N PRO A 877 21.07 -42.51 30.39
CA PRO A 877 22.16 -42.78 31.32
C PRO A 877 21.72 -42.99 32.76
N GLU A 878 22.61 -43.59 33.57
CA GLU A 878 22.39 -43.81 35.00
C GLU A 878 22.26 -42.48 35.77
N PRO A 879 21.17 -42.25 36.53
CA PRO A 879 20.89 -40.98 37.22
C PRO A 879 22.00 -40.49 38.15
N GLU A 880 22.73 -41.43 38.76
CA GLU A 880 23.85 -41.16 39.67
C GLU A 880 25.01 -40.44 38.97
N LYS A 881 25.24 -40.71 37.68
CA LYS A 881 26.30 -40.06 36.88
C LYS A 881 25.89 -38.68 36.38
N LEU A 882 24.61 -38.48 36.09
CA LEU A 882 24.06 -37.19 35.67
C LEU A 882 24.15 -36.14 36.79
N THR A 883 23.90 -36.58 38.03
CA THR A 883 23.87 -35.71 39.21
C THR A 883 25.26 -35.16 39.56
N GLN A 884 26.34 -35.87 39.20
CA GLN A 884 27.73 -35.44 39.47
C GLN A 884 28.13 -34.15 38.75
N ALA A 885 27.47 -33.80 37.64
CA ALA A 885 27.75 -32.58 36.88
C ALA A 885 26.98 -31.35 37.41
N ILE A 886 26.04 -31.52 38.33
CA ILE A 886 25.22 -30.43 38.87
C ILE A 886 26.02 -29.68 39.95
N ARG A 887 26.30 -28.40 39.68
CA ARG A 887 27.01 -27.48 40.58
C ARG A 887 26.08 -26.31 40.97
N PRO A 888 25.36 -26.39 42.11
CA PRO A 888 24.39 -25.37 42.51
C PRO A 888 24.98 -23.97 42.70
N ASP A 889 26.27 -23.88 43.01
CA ASP A 889 27.06 -22.64 43.17
C ASP A 889 27.26 -21.84 41.86
N LEU A 890 26.99 -22.46 40.70
CA LEU A 890 27.09 -21.81 39.40
C LEU A 890 25.77 -21.14 38.95
N HIS A 891 24.67 -21.31 39.69
CA HIS A 891 23.40 -20.62 39.42
C HIS A 891 23.35 -19.24 40.10
N ARG A 892 23.94 -18.22 39.45
CA ARG A 892 24.26 -16.90 40.07
C ARG A 892 23.26 -15.75 39.85
N ASN A 893 22.16 -15.95 39.09
CA ASN A 893 21.15 -14.91 38.78
C ASN A 893 19.73 -15.49 38.90
N LYS A 894 19.16 -15.51 40.11
CA LYS A 894 17.82 -16.06 40.38
C LYS A 894 16.78 -14.93 40.31
N ALA A 895 15.59 -15.22 39.81
CA ALA A 895 14.43 -14.35 39.97
C ALA A 895 14.05 -14.28 41.46
N SER A 896 13.71 -13.08 41.92
CA SER A 896 13.21 -12.82 43.29
C SER A 896 11.83 -13.42 43.51
#